data_AF-A0AAU5HEL1-F1
#
_entry.id   AF-A0AAU5HEL1-F1
#
_cell.length_a   1.000
_cell.length_b   1.000
_cell.length_c   1.000
_cell.angle_alpha   90.00
_cell.angle_beta   90.00
_cell.angle_gamma   90.00
#
_symmetry.space_group_name_H-M   'P 1'
#
loop_
_entity.id
_entity.type
_entity.pdbx_description
1 polymer ?
#
loop_
_entity_poly.entity_id
_entity_poly.type
_entity_poly.pdbx_seq_one_letter_code
_entity_poly.pdbx_strand_id
1 'polypeptide(L)'
;MASDPTRWWQPAVECSPGQALALERAAGQEQRFADIDALAAGLLATGLAGRPVATVVPGRGRQTPDTAKVTALTREEEVFCANAFGAQEQQRLGAWYLPQKLSVKAGAVNLPYLLRERPGHALTLAADDTARLTAVEGWDTVLLWALLVPLFDALLQPIRLRAAGEIFPRTEQQRFWAVIEERYRLLGVDESALEAFRFGGGWHQLDRAGQQQARLDLLDTLAAADLVQLAARHRIQRLQELMAGFAKKAKTGTALARRVLTKELQPVVSAYFGGDWLAVLDYLQAPPHPDEEIITALPEPRLYVGMTAQTAGMAAEAGIAEDEVHAMLAAFLGGGSAVSPVEERAAALRDWWAGFDQAHAVQSRGMPSLWGLVDQDLMMLSRTEQGFTPQLYRQRLPADVLERVGRLWERVTLQRYPGSIVSNPRPHQTMAQALGPAGEFWHGVALTAWFVCEGPYSRTSLDRVDRYYSRPLAALRAAGCPVDAVFFRELQAAEELLGPEEEITDSEDSTVETSYGQVTFTSSMSHGARRDGFERVRDLITRHRRAWAEQYLGAFVESRWRSELEEVAHQHHRVVAAKGRPPTLAQFARFATTAANHWTGGDLGALYTAIGEPASSPQERPARLLAGDGYDFARRVYQELGGKPVDHNTWVNNPEETQRQWQLSRLATESLRYLQLQEALGRPPTAKEFGAQRLTWPWPGEETEGWPVLQHVLAMLTRTSPPSAMPHSPTDPPPLTEENGTRRLLAKGTNTVVHTEPTTVRITATGAPVDVSAVLLTRNGKVRSDHDLVFYNHPSQDGVSVGGGTVTADLGLVPDDVVTIAVIVSIDLEAQPVAVFDQYTLWQAGITQASGAQLSFAPGPFSSGETVTIAVELYRHTTGWKARAVGQGYDTGLAGLATDYGITIDT
;
A
#
# COMPACT_ATOMS: atom_id res chain seq x y z
N MET A 1 26.50 8.09 40.29
CA MET A 1 25.06 7.83 40.58
C MET A 1 24.54 6.54 39.94
N ALA A 2 24.91 6.18 38.71
CA ALA A 2 24.76 4.79 38.18
C ALA A 2 26.04 3.94 38.33
N SER A 3 26.93 4.40 39.20
CA SER A 3 28.24 3.84 39.50
C SER A 3 28.32 3.41 40.96
N ASP A 4 27.18 3.34 41.65
CA ASP A 4 27.10 2.74 42.98
C ASP A 4 27.03 1.21 42.80
N PRO A 5 28.13 0.48 43.03
CA PRO A 5 28.17 -0.96 42.82
C PRO A 5 27.29 -1.72 43.84
N THR A 6 26.75 -1.03 44.84
CA THR A 6 25.88 -1.63 45.87
C THR A 6 24.47 -1.93 45.39
N ARG A 7 24.06 -1.40 44.23
CA ARG A 7 22.73 -1.68 43.67
C ARG A 7 22.65 -3.11 43.14
N TRP A 8 21.60 -3.81 43.53
CA TRP A 8 21.39 -5.23 43.22
C TRP A 8 21.48 -5.56 41.72
N TRP A 9 21.03 -4.63 40.85
CA TRP A 9 20.97 -4.86 39.41
C TRP A 9 22.33 -4.75 38.71
N GLN A 10 23.33 -4.08 39.32
CA GLN A 10 24.67 -3.95 38.73
C GLN A 10 25.34 -5.32 38.50
N PRO A 11 25.50 -6.19 39.53
CA PRO A 11 25.98 -7.54 39.30
C PRO A 11 24.97 -8.39 38.51
N ALA A 12 23.67 -8.10 38.59
CA ALA A 12 22.66 -8.83 37.84
C ALA A 12 22.82 -8.70 36.31
N VAL A 13 23.41 -7.62 35.78
CA VAL A 13 23.60 -7.43 34.32
C VAL A 13 24.47 -8.52 33.70
N GLU A 14 25.48 -9.01 34.40
CA GLU A 14 26.49 -9.94 33.85
C GLU A 14 26.28 -11.40 34.29
N CYS A 15 25.41 -11.64 35.27
CA CYS A 15 25.12 -12.98 35.78
C CYS A 15 24.07 -13.73 34.95
N SER A 16 23.96 -15.05 35.19
CA SER A 16 22.89 -15.86 34.59
C SER A 16 21.49 -15.41 35.06
N PRO A 17 20.42 -15.61 34.27
CA PRO A 17 19.05 -15.25 34.67
C PRO A 17 18.62 -15.80 36.04
N GLY A 18 19.01 -17.03 36.38
CA GLY A 18 18.71 -17.61 37.69
C GLY A 18 19.37 -16.86 38.86
N GLN A 19 20.63 -16.43 38.69
CA GLN A 19 21.33 -15.61 39.68
C GLN A 19 20.75 -14.19 39.74
N ALA A 20 20.41 -13.59 38.59
CA ALA A 20 19.78 -12.29 38.51
C ALA A 20 18.41 -12.26 39.23
N LEU A 21 17.59 -13.31 39.07
CA LEU A 21 16.33 -13.46 39.80
C LEU A 21 16.54 -13.61 41.32
N ALA A 22 17.60 -14.31 41.74
CA ALA A 22 17.93 -14.40 43.16
C ALA A 22 18.31 -13.03 43.75
N LEU A 23 19.04 -12.20 43.00
CA LEU A 23 19.37 -10.83 43.38
C LEU A 23 18.13 -9.93 43.41
N GLU A 24 17.23 -10.06 42.42
CA GLU A 24 15.96 -9.33 42.38
C GLU A 24 15.06 -9.67 43.57
N ARG A 25 14.94 -10.96 43.92
CA ARG A 25 14.21 -11.42 45.11
C ARG A 25 14.81 -10.88 46.39
N ALA A 26 16.14 -10.91 46.53
CA ALA A 26 16.84 -10.35 47.68
C ALA A 26 16.61 -8.83 47.81
N ALA A 27 16.37 -8.15 46.68
CA ALA A 27 16.01 -6.73 46.63
C ALA A 27 14.51 -6.45 46.83
N GLY A 28 13.68 -7.48 47.02
CA GLY A 28 12.24 -7.37 47.24
C GLY A 28 11.44 -6.94 46.01
N GLN A 29 11.98 -7.11 44.80
CA GLN A 29 11.35 -6.66 43.55
C GLN A 29 10.53 -7.74 42.84
N GLU A 30 10.58 -9.01 43.29
CA GLU A 30 9.95 -10.17 42.63
C GLU A 30 8.44 -10.00 42.43
N GLN A 31 7.72 -9.47 43.43
CA GLN A 31 6.26 -9.37 43.39
C GLN A 31 5.76 -8.43 42.28
N ARG A 32 6.60 -7.51 41.79
CA ARG A 32 6.26 -6.52 40.75
C ARG A 32 5.79 -7.16 39.45
N PHE A 33 6.28 -8.35 39.12
CA PHE A 33 6.03 -8.99 37.83
C PHE A 33 5.35 -10.36 37.96
N ALA A 34 4.99 -10.78 39.17
CA ALA A 34 4.41 -12.10 39.42
C ALA A 34 3.17 -12.36 38.56
N ASP A 35 2.28 -11.37 38.44
CA ASP A 35 1.06 -11.47 37.61
C ASP A 35 1.39 -11.56 36.11
N ILE A 36 2.42 -10.82 35.64
CA ILE A 36 2.85 -10.84 34.23
C ILE A 36 3.50 -12.19 33.89
N ASP A 37 4.33 -12.72 34.78
CA ASP A 37 4.97 -14.03 34.58
C ASP A 37 3.95 -15.16 34.61
N ALA A 38 2.97 -15.10 35.53
CA ALA A 38 1.88 -16.06 35.59
C ALA A 38 1.02 -16.02 34.32
N LEU A 39 0.67 -14.82 33.84
CA LEU A 39 -0.06 -14.62 32.58
C LEU A 39 0.71 -15.21 31.39
N ALA A 40 2.00 -14.87 31.26
CA ALA A 40 2.85 -15.37 30.17
C ALA A 40 2.97 -16.90 30.21
N ALA A 41 3.14 -17.48 31.40
CA ALA A 41 3.20 -18.92 31.60
C ALA A 41 1.88 -19.62 31.25
N GLY A 42 0.74 -19.06 31.66
CA GLY A 42 -0.59 -19.62 31.37
C GLY A 42 -0.93 -19.61 29.87
N LEU A 43 -0.60 -18.53 29.17
CA LEU A 43 -0.78 -18.43 27.72
C LEU A 43 0.19 -19.35 26.96
N LEU A 44 1.44 -19.45 27.42
CA LEU A 44 2.42 -20.40 26.88
C LEU A 44 1.94 -21.85 27.07
N ALA A 45 1.46 -22.20 28.27
CA ALA A 45 0.89 -23.51 28.56
C ALA A 45 -0.30 -23.83 27.63
N THR A 46 -1.15 -22.83 27.36
CA THR A 46 -2.29 -22.99 26.46
C THR A 46 -1.86 -23.32 25.04
N GLY A 47 -0.91 -22.57 24.48
CA GLY A 47 -0.35 -22.85 23.17
C GLY A 47 0.29 -24.23 23.09
N LEU A 48 1.18 -24.55 24.04
CA LEU A 48 1.88 -25.83 24.11
C LEU A 48 0.93 -27.03 24.27
N ALA A 49 -0.21 -26.85 24.93
CA ALA A 49 -1.26 -27.87 25.07
C ALA A 49 -2.11 -28.07 23.80
N GLY A 50 -1.80 -27.39 22.69
CA GLY A 50 -2.55 -27.54 21.45
C GLY A 50 -3.85 -26.75 21.43
N ARG A 51 -3.88 -25.56 22.03
CA ARG A 51 -5.02 -24.64 21.95
C ARG A 51 -4.57 -23.28 21.37
N PRO A 52 -5.39 -22.62 20.55
CA PRO A 52 -5.02 -21.33 19.97
C PRO A 52 -4.92 -20.27 21.09
N VAL A 53 -3.87 -19.45 21.03
CA VAL A 53 -3.61 -18.37 22.01
C VAL A 53 -4.28 -17.07 21.56
N ALA A 54 -4.24 -16.82 20.24
CA ALA A 54 -4.85 -15.65 19.63
C ALA A 54 -5.63 -16.03 18.38
N THR A 55 -6.62 -15.20 18.02
CA THR A 55 -7.32 -15.29 16.75
C THR A 55 -7.05 -14.03 15.93
N VAL A 56 -6.76 -14.22 14.65
CA VAL A 56 -6.65 -13.13 13.68
C VAL A 56 -7.93 -13.11 12.86
N VAL A 57 -8.60 -11.96 12.84
CA VAL A 57 -9.76 -11.72 12.00
C VAL A 57 -9.31 -10.79 10.88
N PRO A 58 -9.28 -11.27 9.62
CA PRO A 58 -8.89 -10.45 8.49
C PRO A 58 -9.82 -9.25 8.31
N GLY A 59 -9.24 -8.10 8.02
CA GLY A 59 -10.02 -6.91 7.68
C GLY A 59 -10.81 -7.11 6.38
N ARG A 60 -12.11 -6.77 6.36
CA ARG A 60 -12.89 -6.82 5.11
C ARG A 60 -12.51 -5.63 4.22
N GLY A 61 -11.64 -5.86 3.23
CA GLY A 61 -11.27 -4.92 2.17
C GLY A 61 -9.83 -4.41 2.24
N ARG A 62 -9.30 -3.90 1.12
CA ARG A 62 -7.88 -3.53 0.90
C ARG A 62 -7.28 -2.53 1.91
N GLN A 63 -8.09 -1.82 2.70
CA GLN A 63 -7.64 -0.81 3.67
C GLN A 63 -8.10 -1.09 5.10
N THR A 64 -8.86 -2.15 5.33
CA THR A 64 -9.28 -2.54 6.67
C THR A 64 -8.16 -3.37 7.29
N PRO A 65 -7.59 -2.99 8.43
CA PRO A 65 -6.58 -3.80 9.10
C PRO A 65 -7.13 -5.15 9.52
N ASP A 66 -6.22 -6.10 9.72
CA ASP A 66 -6.56 -7.28 10.50
C ASP A 66 -6.78 -6.87 11.96
N THR A 67 -7.49 -7.69 12.71
CA THR A 67 -7.60 -7.53 14.16
C THR A 67 -7.11 -8.80 14.82
N ALA A 68 -6.33 -8.68 15.89
CA ALA A 68 -5.88 -9.81 16.68
C ALA A 68 -6.54 -9.75 18.05
N LYS A 69 -7.04 -10.89 18.53
CA LYS A 69 -7.62 -11.03 19.86
C LYS A 69 -6.98 -12.20 20.58
N VAL A 70 -6.52 -11.99 21.81
CA VAL A 70 -6.06 -13.06 22.71
C VAL A 70 -7.29 -13.69 23.35
N THR A 71 -7.48 -14.99 23.13
CA THR A 71 -8.75 -15.69 23.46
C THR A 71 -8.64 -16.61 24.67
N ALA A 72 -7.43 -16.88 25.14
CA ALA A 72 -7.14 -17.82 26.21
C ALA A 72 -7.03 -17.15 27.60
N LEU A 73 -7.94 -16.23 27.93
CA LEU A 73 -7.88 -15.44 29.16
C LEU A 73 -9.14 -15.62 30.01
N THR A 74 -8.95 -15.59 31.33
CA THR A 74 -10.01 -15.40 32.31
C THR A 74 -10.46 -13.93 32.35
N ARG A 75 -11.64 -13.67 32.90
CA ARG A 75 -12.15 -12.29 33.03
C ARG A 75 -11.25 -11.40 33.89
N GLU A 76 -10.60 -11.95 34.91
CA GLU A 76 -9.66 -11.21 35.75
C GLU A 76 -8.38 -10.85 34.97
N GLU A 77 -7.85 -11.78 34.18
CA GLU A 77 -6.71 -11.53 33.31
C GLU A 77 -7.03 -10.53 32.19
N GLU A 78 -8.25 -10.55 31.63
CA GLU A 78 -8.68 -9.53 30.64
C GLU A 78 -8.65 -8.12 31.24
N VAL A 79 -9.14 -7.94 32.48
CA VAL A 79 -9.10 -6.65 33.18
C VAL A 79 -7.66 -6.22 33.48
N PHE A 80 -6.83 -7.15 33.95
CA PHE A 80 -5.41 -6.91 34.15
C PHE A 80 -4.73 -6.48 32.84
N CYS A 81 -4.99 -7.19 31.74
CA CYS A 81 -4.37 -6.90 30.46
C CYS A 81 -4.81 -5.55 29.89
N ALA A 82 -6.09 -5.19 30.03
CA ALA A 82 -6.59 -3.89 29.62
C ALA A 82 -5.88 -2.73 30.34
N ASN A 83 -5.55 -2.91 31.62
CA ASN A 83 -4.82 -1.91 32.40
C ASN A 83 -3.32 -1.89 32.07
N ALA A 84 -2.67 -3.06 32.00
CA ALA A 84 -1.23 -3.16 31.82
C ALA A 84 -0.77 -2.92 30.37
N PHE A 85 -1.54 -3.35 29.38
CA PHE A 85 -1.20 -3.31 27.96
C PHE A 85 -2.09 -2.34 27.15
N GLY A 86 -3.01 -1.62 27.80
CA GLY A 86 -3.85 -0.62 27.12
C GLY A 86 -3.03 0.54 26.57
N ALA A 87 -3.07 0.76 25.25
CA ALA A 87 -2.24 1.77 24.59
C ALA A 87 -2.48 3.19 25.10
N GLN A 88 -3.74 3.55 25.38
CA GLN A 88 -4.09 4.85 25.95
C GLN A 88 -3.54 4.99 27.38
N GLU A 89 -3.62 3.93 28.19
CA GLU A 89 -3.10 3.97 29.56
C GLU A 89 -1.58 4.13 29.58
N GLN A 90 -0.88 3.38 28.72
CA GLN A 90 0.58 3.55 28.58
C GLN A 90 0.95 4.94 28.06
N GLN A 91 0.19 5.53 27.15
CA GLN A 91 0.41 6.91 26.67
C GLN A 91 0.24 7.95 27.79
N ARG A 92 -0.73 7.76 28.69
CA ARG A 92 -0.89 8.61 29.89
C ARG A 92 0.32 8.53 30.83
N LEU A 93 1.06 7.43 30.80
CA LEU A 93 2.32 7.22 31.52
C LEU A 93 3.55 7.67 30.72
N GLY A 94 3.36 8.25 29.52
CA GLY A 94 4.43 8.81 28.69
C GLY A 94 4.94 7.92 27.56
N ALA A 95 4.29 6.78 27.29
CA ALA A 95 4.69 5.84 26.22
C ALA A 95 4.28 6.30 24.81
N TRP A 96 4.57 7.55 24.45
CA TRP A 96 4.31 8.11 23.11
C TRP A 96 5.12 7.45 21.99
N TYR A 97 6.11 6.63 22.36
CA TYR A 97 6.89 5.80 21.44
C TYR A 97 6.10 4.62 20.87
N LEU A 98 4.94 4.25 21.47
CA LEU A 98 4.10 3.18 20.93
C LEU A 98 3.79 3.49 19.46
N PRO A 99 3.91 2.51 18.54
CA PRO A 99 3.61 2.74 17.13
C PRO A 99 2.11 2.94 16.91
N GLN A 100 1.72 3.64 15.84
CA GLN A 100 0.29 3.71 15.43
C GLN A 100 -0.13 2.47 14.66
N LYS A 101 0.76 1.99 13.78
CA LYS A 101 0.56 0.83 12.94
C LYS A 101 1.63 -0.18 13.27
N LEU A 102 1.23 -1.44 13.40
CA LEU A 102 2.14 -2.51 13.77
C LEU A 102 1.78 -3.78 13.00
N SER A 103 2.78 -4.42 12.41
CA SER A 103 2.64 -5.79 11.93
C SER A 103 2.98 -6.72 13.10
N VAL A 104 2.00 -7.49 13.57
CA VAL A 104 2.15 -8.42 14.69
C VAL A 104 2.15 -9.84 14.15
N LYS A 105 3.21 -10.59 14.44
CA LYS A 105 3.33 -12.01 14.06
C LYS A 105 2.47 -12.88 14.98
N ALA A 106 1.14 -12.74 14.95
CA ALA A 106 0.25 -13.49 15.85
C ALA A 106 0.37 -15.00 15.64
N GLY A 107 0.69 -15.47 14.43
CA GLY A 107 0.99 -16.88 14.21
C GLY A 107 2.19 -17.42 14.99
N ALA A 108 3.08 -16.56 15.50
CA ALA A 108 4.12 -16.97 16.44
C ALA A 108 3.56 -17.66 17.69
N VAL A 109 2.49 -17.10 18.25
CA VAL A 109 1.88 -17.61 19.49
C VAL A 109 0.97 -18.81 19.23
N ASN A 110 0.46 -18.95 18.00
CA ASN A 110 -0.35 -20.08 17.57
C ASN A 110 0.46 -21.25 17.00
N LEU A 111 1.76 -21.07 16.71
CA LEU A 111 2.58 -22.10 16.09
C LEU A 111 2.56 -23.45 16.84
N PRO A 112 2.62 -23.52 18.19
CA PRO A 112 2.50 -24.79 18.91
C PRO A 112 1.16 -25.51 18.66
N TYR A 113 0.05 -24.77 18.66
CA TYR A 113 -1.27 -25.28 18.32
C TYR A 113 -1.31 -25.81 16.88
N LEU A 114 -0.82 -25.02 15.93
CA LEU A 114 -0.79 -25.39 14.52
C LEU A 114 0.10 -26.62 14.27
N LEU A 115 1.20 -26.79 15.01
CA LEU A 115 2.06 -27.97 14.92
C LEU A 115 1.37 -29.25 15.39
N ARG A 116 0.51 -29.17 16.41
CA ARG A 116 -0.27 -30.34 16.88
C ARG A 116 -1.44 -30.67 15.97
N GLU A 117 -2.20 -29.66 15.54
CA GLU A 117 -3.41 -29.86 14.72
C GLU A 117 -3.12 -30.09 13.23
N ARG A 118 -2.15 -29.36 12.68
CA ARG A 118 -1.86 -29.33 11.24
C ARG A 118 -0.35 -29.32 10.96
N PRO A 119 0.41 -30.34 11.42
CA PRO A 119 1.88 -30.37 11.36
C PRO A 119 2.46 -30.20 9.94
N GLY A 120 1.71 -30.58 8.90
CA GLY A 120 2.11 -30.43 7.51
C GLY A 120 2.11 -29.00 6.98
N HIS A 121 1.29 -28.11 7.54
CA HIS A 121 1.06 -26.73 7.07
C HIS A 121 1.28 -25.69 8.17
N ALA A 122 1.71 -26.11 9.37
CA ALA A 122 1.76 -25.26 10.56
C ALA A 122 2.57 -23.96 10.37
N LEU A 123 3.68 -24.03 9.63
CA LEU A 123 4.55 -22.88 9.39
C LEU A 123 3.94 -21.89 8.40
N THR A 124 3.30 -22.38 7.34
CA THR A 124 2.56 -21.55 6.38
C THR A 124 1.39 -20.87 7.06
N LEU A 125 0.58 -21.62 7.80
CA LEU A 125 -0.55 -21.08 8.56
C LEU A 125 -0.10 -20.07 9.63
N ALA A 126 1.04 -20.28 10.27
CA ALA A 126 1.60 -19.32 11.22
C ALA A 126 2.17 -18.06 10.54
N ALA A 127 2.66 -18.17 9.30
CA ALA A 127 3.07 -16.99 8.53
C ALA A 127 1.84 -16.18 8.09
N ASP A 128 0.79 -16.86 7.62
CA ASP A 128 -0.50 -16.27 7.23
C ASP A 128 -1.20 -15.56 8.39
N ASP A 129 -1.04 -16.07 9.62
CA ASP A 129 -1.52 -15.42 10.87
C ASP A 129 -0.72 -14.15 11.25
N THR A 130 0.07 -13.57 10.34
CA THR A 130 0.71 -12.25 10.57
C THR A 130 -0.31 -11.14 10.38
N ALA A 131 -0.78 -10.57 11.48
CA ALA A 131 -1.78 -9.52 11.49
C ALA A 131 -1.16 -8.15 11.15
N ARG A 132 -1.66 -7.49 10.10
CA ARG A 132 -1.33 -6.09 9.81
C ARG A 132 -2.32 -5.17 10.49
N LEU A 133 -1.98 -4.72 11.70
CA LEU A 133 -2.83 -3.85 12.51
C LEU A 133 -2.57 -2.38 12.14
N THR A 134 -3.62 -1.61 11.83
CA THR A 134 -3.49 -0.18 11.50
C THR A 134 -3.65 0.75 12.70
N ALA A 135 -4.02 0.23 13.87
CA ALA A 135 -4.16 1.00 15.08
C ALA A 135 -3.72 0.15 16.28
N VAL A 136 -2.75 0.61 17.05
CA VAL A 136 -2.41 0.05 18.37
C VAL A 136 -3.39 0.67 19.39
N GLU A 137 -4.67 0.32 19.29
CA GLU A 137 -5.72 0.81 20.22
C GLU A 137 -6.12 -0.26 21.24
N GLY A 138 -6.09 -1.54 20.85
CA GLY A 138 -6.40 -2.66 21.73
C GLY A 138 -5.21 -3.15 22.54
N TRP A 139 -5.45 -3.53 23.79
CA TRP A 139 -4.43 -4.10 24.67
C TRP A 139 -3.89 -5.43 24.14
N ASP A 140 -4.69 -6.22 23.39
CA ASP A 140 -4.26 -7.45 22.73
C ASP A 140 -3.03 -7.22 21.83
N THR A 141 -3.02 -6.10 21.13
CA THR A 141 -1.96 -5.74 20.18
C THR A 141 -0.63 -5.51 20.91
N VAL A 142 -0.69 -4.73 21.99
CA VAL A 142 0.49 -4.42 22.80
C VAL A 142 0.95 -5.68 23.55
N LEU A 143 0.04 -6.49 24.09
CA LEU A 143 0.34 -7.76 24.74
C LEU A 143 1.07 -8.73 23.79
N LEU A 144 0.55 -8.92 22.58
CA LEU A 144 1.18 -9.76 21.56
C LEU A 144 2.56 -9.23 21.18
N TRP A 145 2.66 -7.94 20.86
CA TRP A 145 3.90 -7.30 20.41
C TRP A 145 4.99 -7.27 21.48
N ALA A 146 4.63 -6.91 22.71
CA ALA A 146 5.56 -6.57 23.77
C ALA A 146 5.98 -7.79 24.59
N LEU A 147 5.06 -8.74 24.81
CA LEU A 147 5.26 -9.88 25.71
C LEU A 147 5.26 -11.23 24.96
N LEU A 148 4.17 -11.57 24.27
CA LEU A 148 3.95 -12.95 23.82
C LEU A 148 4.79 -13.32 22.58
N VAL A 149 4.78 -12.49 21.54
CA VAL A 149 5.57 -12.76 20.33
C VAL A 149 7.06 -12.86 20.67
N PRO A 150 7.69 -11.96 21.44
CA PRO A 150 9.08 -12.11 21.85
C PRO A 150 9.38 -13.42 22.61
N LEU A 151 8.48 -13.83 23.52
CA LEU A 151 8.62 -15.07 24.28
C LEU A 151 8.52 -16.31 23.38
N PHE A 152 7.45 -16.42 22.59
CA PHE A 152 7.24 -17.55 21.69
C PHE A 152 8.29 -17.61 20.57
N ASP A 153 8.69 -16.47 20.01
CA ASP A 153 9.77 -16.41 19.02
C ASP A 153 11.09 -16.92 19.60
N ALA A 154 11.40 -16.54 20.85
CA ALA A 154 12.62 -16.96 21.51
C ALA A 154 12.67 -18.48 21.75
N LEU A 155 11.53 -19.08 22.10
CA LEU A 155 11.40 -20.51 22.36
C LEU A 155 11.29 -21.33 21.07
N LEU A 156 10.52 -20.89 20.08
CA LEU A 156 10.25 -21.66 18.85
C LEU A 156 11.25 -21.37 17.73
N GLN A 157 12.30 -20.58 18.00
CA GLN A 157 13.38 -20.32 17.07
C GLN A 157 13.99 -21.59 16.44
N PRO A 158 14.22 -22.70 17.17
CA PRO A 158 14.76 -23.93 16.57
C PRO A 158 13.89 -24.46 15.42
N ILE A 159 12.57 -24.40 15.58
CA ILE A 159 11.60 -24.86 14.58
C ILE A 159 11.67 -23.96 13.34
N ARG A 160 11.75 -22.64 13.53
CA ARG A 160 11.83 -21.68 12.42
C ARG A 160 13.12 -21.75 11.65
N LEU A 161 14.26 -21.93 12.32
CA LEU A 161 15.54 -22.13 11.63
C LEU A 161 15.57 -23.41 10.80
N ARG A 162 14.84 -24.45 11.23
CA ARG A 162 14.65 -25.69 10.45
C ARG A 162 13.52 -25.59 9.42
N ALA A 163 12.75 -24.50 9.42
CA ALA A 163 11.72 -24.20 8.45
C ALA A 163 12.23 -23.30 7.32
N ALA A 164 13.17 -22.42 7.60
CA ALA A 164 13.76 -21.51 6.62
C ALA A 164 14.46 -22.31 5.50
N GLY A 165 14.11 -22.01 4.25
CA GLY A 165 14.71 -22.61 3.05
C GLY A 165 16.14 -22.12 2.79
N GLU A 166 16.60 -21.09 3.50
CA GLU A 166 17.95 -20.53 3.36
C GLU A 166 19.02 -21.46 3.96
N ILE A 167 19.92 -21.95 3.12
CA ILE A 167 21.09 -22.72 3.56
C ILE A 167 22.20 -21.74 3.95
N PHE A 168 22.27 -21.36 5.22
CA PHE A 168 23.34 -20.50 5.72
C PHE A 168 24.71 -21.18 5.64
N PRO A 169 25.82 -20.44 5.48
CA PRO A 169 27.18 -20.97 5.61
C PRO A 169 27.37 -21.71 6.94
N ARG A 170 28.19 -22.77 6.94
CA ARG A 170 28.44 -23.61 8.14
C ARG A 170 28.81 -22.79 9.38
N THR A 171 29.65 -21.77 9.23
CA THR A 171 30.09 -20.90 10.31
C THR A 171 28.95 -20.10 10.92
N GLU A 172 27.98 -19.71 10.11
CA GLU A 172 26.80 -18.96 10.53
C GLU A 172 25.77 -19.89 11.19
N GLN A 173 25.54 -21.09 10.64
CA GLN A 173 24.73 -22.11 11.30
C GLN A 173 25.29 -22.46 12.69
N GLN A 174 26.60 -22.68 12.81
CA GLN A 174 27.25 -22.94 14.10
C GLN A 174 27.03 -21.80 15.11
N ARG A 175 27.08 -20.54 14.66
CA ARG A 175 26.80 -19.38 15.52
C ARG A 175 25.34 -19.34 15.97
N PHE A 176 24.38 -19.54 15.07
CA PHE A 176 22.96 -19.55 15.43
C PHE A 176 22.63 -20.63 16.45
N TRP A 177 23.12 -21.85 16.25
CA TRP A 177 22.88 -22.96 17.18
C TRP A 177 23.55 -22.74 18.53
N ALA A 178 24.79 -22.21 18.57
CA ALA A 178 25.43 -21.87 19.84
C ALA A 178 24.64 -20.83 20.66
N VAL A 179 24.06 -19.83 19.98
CA VAL A 179 23.18 -18.82 20.63
C VAL A 179 21.89 -19.44 21.15
N ILE A 180 21.30 -20.40 20.42
CA ILE A 180 20.07 -21.08 20.83
C ILE A 180 20.31 -22.01 22.02
N GLU A 181 21.37 -22.81 21.97
CA GLU A 181 21.76 -23.72 23.06
C GLU A 181 22.00 -22.95 24.35
N GLU A 182 22.80 -21.88 24.27
CA GLU A 182 23.05 -21.01 25.42
C GLU A 182 21.75 -20.39 25.94
N ARG A 183 20.83 -19.96 25.06
CA ARG A 183 19.53 -19.43 25.49
C ARG A 183 18.71 -20.49 26.22
N TYR A 184 18.59 -21.70 25.68
CA TYR A 184 17.83 -22.79 26.31
C TYR A 184 18.40 -23.13 27.69
N ARG A 185 19.74 -23.21 27.79
CA ARG A 185 20.46 -23.41 29.05
C ARG A 185 20.16 -22.29 30.06
N LEU A 186 20.18 -21.03 29.64
CA LEU A 186 19.89 -19.87 30.50
C LEU A 186 18.42 -19.79 30.93
N LEU A 187 17.49 -20.26 30.09
CA LEU A 187 16.08 -20.43 30.43
C LEU A 187 15.83 -21.69 31.29
N GLY A 188 16.82 -22.59 31.34
CA GLY A 188 16.80 -23.88 32.03
C GLY A 188 15.79 -24.86 31.45
N VAL A 189 15.71 -24.88 30.12
CA VAL A 189 15.10 -25.95 29.35
C VAL A 189 16.16 -27.05 29.14
N ASP A 190 15.73 -28.31 29.19
CA ASP A 190 16.62 -29.45 28.96
C ASP A 190 17.26 -29.37 27.56
N GLU A 191 18.59 -29.48 27.48
CA GLU A 191 19.33 -29.39 26.22
C GLU A 191 19.07 -30.59 25.29
N SER A 192 18.61 -31.72 25.82
CA SER A 192 18.19 -32.88 25.01
C SER A 192 17.05 -32.52 24.05
N ALA A 193 16.23 -31.52 24.38
CA ALA A 193 15.18 -31.00 23.50
C ALA A 193 15.69 -30.51 22.14
N LEU A 194 16.97 -30.15 22.06
CA LEU A 194 17.59 -29.61 20.86
C LEU A 194 18.38 -30.66 20.06
N GLU A 195 18.55 -31.90 20.56
CA GLU A 195 19.45 -32.89 19.95
C GLU A 195 19.19 -33.11 18.46
N ALA A 196 17.93 -33.36 18.08
CA ALA A 196 17.53 -33.53 16.69
C ALA A 196 17.73 -32.25 15.87
N PHE A 197 17.58 -31.08 16.49
CA PHE A 197 17.66 -29.77 15.84
C PHE A 197 19.09 -29.29 15.63
N ARG A 198 20.08 -29.76 16.41
CA ARG A 198 21.47 -29.29 16.37
C ARG A 198 22.10 -29.36 14.99
N PHE A 199 23.03 -28.44 14.72
CA PHE A 199 23.91 -28.58 13.56
C PHE A 199 24.76 -29.85 13.70
N GLY A 200 24.59 -30.80 12.77
CA GLY A 200 25.21 -32.13 12.86
C GLY A 200 24.43 -33.16 13.68
N GLY A 201 23.30 -32.80 14.30
CA GLY A 201 22.43 -33.68 15.10
C GLY A 201 21.53 -34.63 14.30
N GLY A 202 21.87 -34.90 13.04
CA GLY A 202 21.10 -35.84 12.21
C GLY A 202 19.76 -35.33 11.66
N TRP A 203 19.39 -34.06 11.80
CA TRP A 203 18.13 -33.50 11.24
C TRP A 203 17.87 -33.88 9.77
N HIS A 204 18.91 -33.83 8.93
CA HIS A 204 18.86 -34.16 7.50
C HIS A 204 18.65 -35.67 7.21
N GLN A 205 18.77 -36.52 8.22
CA GLN A 205 18.58 -37.96 8.15
C GLN A 205 17.16 -38.38 8.54
N LEU A 206 16.39 -37.46 9.16
CA LEU A 206 15.00 -37.68 9.52
C LEU A 206 14.10 -37.48 8.30
N ASP A 207 13.17 -38.41 8.10
CA ASP A 207 12.08 -38.24 7.15
C ASP A 207 11.06 -37.21 7.64
N ARG A 208 10.03 -36.93 6.83
CA ARG A 208 9.01 -35.91 7.17
C ARG A 208 8.32 -36.22 8.51
N ALA A 209 8.04 -37.49 8.79
CA ALA A 209 7.41 -37.91 10.03
C ALA A 209 8.36 -37.73 11.23
N GLY A 210 9.64 -38.10 11.09
CA GLY A 210 10.65 -37.89 12.12
C GLY A 210 10.91 -36.42 12.43
N GLN A 211 10.94 -35.55 11.43
CA GLN A 211 11.05 -34.09 11.64
C GLN A 211 9.81 -33.50 12.34
N GLN A 212 8.61 -34.02 12.02
CA GLN A 212 7.39 -33.64 12.73
C GLN A 212 7.42 -34.11 14.18
N GLN A 213 7.84 -35.36 14.43
CA GLN A 213 7.96 -35.88 15.77
C GLN A 213 8.97 -35.08 16.60
N ALA A 214 10.14 -34.75 16.06
CA ALA A 214 11.13 -33.91 16.75
C ALA A 214 10.57 -32.52 17.13
N ARG A 215 9.70 -31.92 16.30
CA ARG A 215 9.01 -30.68 16.66
C ARG A 215 8.04 -30.88 17.81
N LEU A 216 7.28 -31.98 17.83
CA LEU A 216 6.37 -32.31 18.92
C LEU A 216 7.12 -32.60 20.23
N ASP A 217 8.24 -33.35 20.16
CA ASP A 217 9.09 -33.66 21.31
C ASP A 217 9.64 -32.38 21.96
N LEU A 218 10.01 -31.39 21.14
CA LEU A 218 10.39 -30.06 21.63
C LEU A 218 9.23 -29.36 22.36
N LEU A 219 8.02 -29.39 21.81
CA LEU A 219 6.84 -28.80 22.46
C LEU A 219 6.53 -29.52 23.79
N ASP A 220 6.64 -30.85 23.82
CA ASP A 220 6.40 -31.65 25.02
C ASP A 220 7.46 -31.38 26.10
N THR A 221 8.73 -31.21 25.71
CA THR A 221 9.81 -30.84 26.63
C THR A 221 9.59 -29.45 27.23
N LEU A 222 9.18 -28.48 26.40
CA LEU A 222 8.80 -27.15 26.88
C LEU A 222 7.59 -27.21 27.82
N ALA A 223 6.58 -28.03 27.50
CA ALA A 223 5.37 -28.18 28.33
C ALA A 223 5.65 -28.84 29.69
N ALA A 224 6.69 -29.68 29.78
CA ALA A 224 7.11 -30.33 31.02
C ALA A 224 7.97 -29.42 31.94
N ALA A 225 8.45 -28.28 31.43
CA ALA A 225 9.24 -27.35 32.21
C ALA A 225 8.37 -26.54 33.20
N ASP A 226 9.01 -25.96 34.22
CA ASP A 226 8.36 -24.95 35.06
C ASP A 226 8.19 -23.65 34.25
N LEU A 227 7.00 -23.49 33.67
CA LEU A 227 6.69 -22.39 32.75
C LEU A 227 6.72 -21.02 33.42
N VAL A 228 6.41 -20.94 34.73
CA VAL A 228 6.50 -19.67 35.49
C VAL A 228 7.96 -19.29 35.67
N GLN A 229 8.79 -20.25 36.08
CA GLN A 229 10.22 -20.02 36.24
C GLN A 229 10.92 -19.73 34.90
N LEU A 230 10.45 -20.34 33.81
CA LEU A 230 10.92 -20.08 32.44
C LEU A 230 10.52 -18.66 32.00
N ALA A 231 9.26 -18.25 32.20
CA ALA A 231 8.79 -16.90 31.89
C ALA A 231 9.58 -15.85 32.66
N ALA A 232 9.80 -16.04 33.97
CA ALA A 232 10.60 -15.15 34.79
C ALA A 232 12.07 -15.04 34.32
N ARG A 233 12.68 -16.16 33.87
CA ARG A 233 14.04 -16.16 33.29
C ARG A 233 14.09 -15.42 31.96
N HIS A 234 13.07 -15.57 31.13
CA HIS A 234 12.96 -14.79 29.89
C HIS A 234 12.81 -13.30 30.19
N ARG A 235 11.90 -12.94 31.11
CA ARG A 235 11.69 -11.57 31.58
C ARG A 235 12.99 -10.94 32.05
N ILE A 236 13.70 -11.55 33.00
CA ILE A 236 14.93 -10.95 33.54
C ILE A 236 16.00 -10.81 32.46
N GLN A 237 16.07 -11.72 31.47
CA GLN A 237 16.97 -11.59 30.34
C GLN A 237 16.67 -10.34 29.50
N ARG A 238 15.38 -10.06 29.23
CA ARG A 238 14.97 -8.81 28.57
C ARG A 238 15.28 -7.58 29.43
N LEU A 239 15.10 -7.67 30.75
CA LEU A 239 15.41 -6.57 31.67
C LEU A 239 16.91 -6.31 31.81
N GLN A 240 17.78 -7.32 31.70
CA GLN A 240 19.23 -7.15 31.70
C GLN A 240 19.70 -6.29 30.51
N GLU A 241 19.08 -6.42 29.33
CA GLU A 241 19.34 -5.54 28.19
C GLU A 241 18.97 -4.09 28.48
N LEU A 242 17.82 -3.86 29.14
CA LEU A 242 17.38 -2.55 29.58
C LEU A 242 18.33 -1.95 30.64
N MET A 243 18.72 -2.75 31.64
CA MET A 243 19.70 -2.37 32.67
C MET A 243 21.04 -1.98 32.04
N ALA A 244 21.55 -2.77 31.10
CA ALA A 244 22.78 -2.48 30.37
C ALA A 244 22.68 -1.19 29.55
N GLY A 245 21.54 -0.98 28.87
CA GLY A 245 21.23 0.24 28.13
C GLY A 245 21.23 1.47 29.04
N PHE A 246 20.54 1.38 30.18
CA PHE A 246 20.51 2.41 31.21
C PHE A 246 21.92 2.71 31.75
N ALA A 247 22.66 1.69 32.17
CA ALA A 247 24.02 1.83 32.71
C ALA A 247 24.95 2.53 31.71
N LYS A 248 24.88 2.16 30.43
CA LYS A 248 25.67 2.77 29.36
C LYS A 248 25.38 4.28 29.24
N LYS A 249 24.11 4.68 29.25
CA LYS A 249 23.72 6.10 29.14
C LYS A 249 23.95 6.89 30.42
N ALA A 250 23.89 6.23 31.57
CA ALA A 250 24.11 6.85 32.86
C ALA A 250 25.60 7.14 33.11
N LYS A 251 26.51 6.27 32.63
CA LYS A 251 27.96 6.53 32.63
C LYS A 251 28.33 7.80 31.87
N THR A 252 27.56 8.15 30.83
CA THR A 252 27.76 9.39 30.05
C THR A 252 26.93 10.56 30.56
N GLY A 253 26.23 10.44 31.70
CA GLY A 253 25.41 11.50 32.28
C GLY A 253 24.12 11.81 31.50
N THR A 254 23.56 10.84 30.78
CA THR A 254 22.49 11.08 29.81
C THR A 254 21.41 9.99 29.82
N ALA A 255 21.13 9.41 30.98
CA ALA A 255 20.17 8.32 31.17
C ALA A 255 18.71 8.80 31.16
N LEU A 256 18.34 9.55 30.13
CA LEU A 256 16.97 9.97 29.87
C LEU A 256 16.19 8.84 29.21
N ALA A 257 14.88 8.73 29.44
CA ALA A 257 14.01 7.73 28.81
C ALA A 257 14.23 7.69 27.29
N ARG A 258 14.13 8.86 26.65
CA ARG A 258 14.33 9.07 25.20
C ARG A 258 15.70 8.65 24.66
N ARG A 259 16.72 8.51 25.52
CA ARG A 259 18.08 8.10 25.14
C ARG A 259 18.35 6.63 25.43
N VAL A 260 17.65 6.03 26.39
CA VAL A 260 17.75 4.62 26.75
C VAL A 260 16.83 3.77 25.88
N LEU A 261 15.59 4.20 25.66
CA LEU A 261 14.54 3.44 24.97
C LEU A 261 14.75 3.40 23.45
N THR A 262 15.59 2.46 23.00
CA THR A 262 15.70 2.09 21.59
C THR A 262 14.46 1.31 21.14
N LYS A 263 14.31 1.09 19.83
CA LYS A 263 13.17 0.31 19.27
C LYS A 263 13.08 -1.10 19.87
N GLU A 264 14.21 -1.68 20.25
CA GLU A 264 14.32 -3.03 20.81
C GLU A 264 13.95 -3.07 22.31
N LEU A 265 14.12 -1.95 23.02
CA LEU A 265 13.83 -1.82 24.46
C LEU A 265 12.43 -1.25 24.75
N GLN A 266 11.82 -0.57 23.78
CA GLN A 266 10.44 -0.09 23.87
C GLN A 266 9.42 -1.20 24.19
N PRO A 267 9.43 -2.38 23.52
CA PRO A 267 8.56 -3.49 23.90
C PRO A 267 8.82 -3.97 25.34
N VAL A 268 10.07 -3.96 25.81
CA VAL A 268 10.42 -4.40 27.18
C VAL A 268 9.76 -3.51 28.24
N VAL A 269 9.84 -2.19 28.07
CA VAL A 269 9.20 -1.25 29.00
C VAL A 269 7.68 -1.29 28.89
N SER A 270 7.14 -1.45 27.68
CA SER A 270 5.70 -1.62 27.46
C SER A 270 5.16 -2.90 28.11
N ALA A 271 5.93 -3.99 28.06
CA ALA A 271 5.50 -5.28 28.58
C ALA A 271 5.53 -5.36 30.10
N TYR A 272 6.62 -4.91 30.73
CA TYR A 272 6.89 -5.19 32.14
C TYR A 272 6.65 -3.99 33.06
N PHE A 273 6.53 -2.77 32.51
CA PHE A 273 6.31 -1.54 33.27
C PHE A 273 5.12 -0.73 32.76
N GLY A 274 4.30 -1.28 31.86
CA GLY A 274 3.15 -0.55 31.29
C GLY A 274 3.55 0.74 30.56
N GLY A 275 4.78 0.81 30.04
CA GLY A 275 5.31 2.02 29.41
C GLY A 275 5.82 3.10 30.36
N ASP A 276 5.72 2.89 31.68
CA ASP A 276 6.13 3.84 32.71
C ASP A 276 7.64 3.83 32.94
N TRP A 277 8.32 4.89 32.52
CA TRP A 277 9.75 5.07 32.76
C TRP A 277 10.10 5.30 34.24
N LEU A 278 9.22 5.93 35.03
CA LEU A 278 9.47 6.11 36.46
C LEU A 278 9.42 4.78 37.20
N ALA A 279 8.53 3.88 36.79
CA ALA A 279 8.51 2.50 37.31
C ALA A 279 9.81 1.75 37.00
N VAL A 280 10.43 1.98 35.84
CA VAL A 280 11.77 1.45 35.52
C VAL A 280 12.82 2.02 36.47
N LEU A 281 12.81 3.33 36.70
CA LEU A 281 13.78 3.99 37.58
C LEU A 281 13.62 3.53 39.04
N ASP A 282 12.39 3.36 39.53
CA ASP A 282 12.09 2.81 40.85
C ASP A 282 12.65 1.39 41.00
N TYR A 283 12.42 0.53 40.00
CA TYR A 283 12.97 -0.83 39.97
C TYR A 283 14.52 -0.85 39.98
N LEU A 284 15.15 0.07 39.26
CA LEU A 284 16.61 0.27 39.27
C LEU A 284 17.11 1.04 40.50
N GLN A 285 16.22 1.41 41.42
CA GLN A 285 16.49 2.22 42.60
C GLN A 285 17.29 3.49 42.25
N ALA A 286 16.96 4.08 41.10
CA ALA A 286 17.62 5.23 40.50
C ALA A 286 16.75 6.47 40.61
N PRO A 287 17.29 7.61 41.07
CA PRO A 287 16.56 8.86 40.96
C PRO A 287 16.44 9.28 39.48
N PRO A 288 15.36 9.98 39.09
CA PRO A 288 15.24 10.56 37.76
C PRO A 288 16.36 11.58 37.51
N HIS A 289 16.77 11.68 36.25
CA HIS A 289 17.71 12.70 35.83
C HIS A 289 17.06 14.10 35.98
N PRO A 290 17.80 15.16 36.34
CA PRO A 290 17.24 16.51 36.46
C PRO A 290 16.52 17.01 35.20
N ASP A 291 17.06 16.65 34.03
CA ASP A 291 16.47 16.97 32.71
C ASP A 291 15.48 15.90 32.20
N GLU A 292 14.98 15.02 33.06
CA GLU A 292 13.95 14.04 32.69
C GLU A 292 12.58 14.72 32.60
N GLU A 293 11.97 14.66 31.41
CA GLU A 293 10.64 15.17 31.15
C GLU A 293 9.77 14.05 30.62
N ILE A 294 8.69 13.73 31.35
CA ILE A 294 7.71 12.72 30.95
C ILE A 294 6.43 13.45 30.57
N ILE A 295 6.15 13.45 29.28
CA ILE A 295 4.94 14.06 28.72
C ILE A 295 3.80 13.07 28.95
N THR A 296 2.84 13.38 29.81
CA THR A 296 1.70 12.50 30.13
C THR A 296 0.45 12.85 29.32
N ALA A 297 0.42 14.01 28.68
CA ALA A 297 -0.62 14.45 27.75
C ALA A 297 0.02 15.27 26.63
N LEU A 298 -0.46 15.09 25.40
CA LEU A 298 -0.05 15.94 24.29
C LEU A 298 -0.69 17.33 24.42
N PRO A 299 -0.01 18.40 24.01
CA PRO A 299 -0.60 19.73 23.90
C PRO A 299 -1.86 19.69 23.02
N GLU A 300 -2.85 20.53 23.35
CA GLU A 300 -3.99 20.74 22.46
C GLU A 300 -3.54 21.47 21.19
N PRO A 301 -4.00 21.03 19.99
CA PRO A 301 -3.74 21.74 18.75
C PRO A 301 -4.22 23.19 18.82
N ARG A 302 -3.32 24.14 18.52
CA ARG A 302 -3.67 25.56 18.39
C ARG A 302 -3.62 25.94 16.92
N LEU A 303 -4.77 26.17 16.32
CA LEU A 303 -4.87 26.50 14.90
C LEU A 303 -4.92 28.02 14.69
N TYR A 304 -4.08 28.52 13.78
CA TYR A 304 -4.01 29.92 13.39
C TYR A 304 -4.72 30.12 12.05
N VAL A 305 -6.04 29.93 12.06
CA VAL A 305 -6.95 30.09 10.91
C VAL A 305 -8.13 30.95 11.37
N GLY A 306 -8.56 31.94 10.58
CA GLY A 306 -9.69 32.81 10.97
C GLY A 306 -9.31 34.02 11.82
N MET A 307 -8.02 34.30 12.02
CA MET A 307 -7.54 35.43 12.83
C MET A 307 -8.03 36.79 12.29
N THR A 308 -8.27 36.88 10.99
CA THR A 308 -8.82 38.07 10.31
C THR A 308 -10.18 38.49 10.87
N ALA A 309 -11.01 37.56 11.35
CA ALA A 309 -12.31 37.90 11.92
C ALA A 309 -12.21 38.52 13.33
N GLN A 310 -11.03 38.40 13.97
CA GLN A 310 -10.75 38.87 15.33
C GLN A 310 -9.90 40.15 15.33
N THR A 311 -9.49 40.67 14.16
CA THR A 311 -8.57 41.81 14.02
C THR A 311 -9.04 43.05 14.75
N ALA A 312 -10.33 43.40 14.64
CA ALA A 312 -10.90 44.55 15.32
C ALA A 312 -10.79 44.44 16.85
N GLY A 313 -11.00 43.23 17.41
CA GLY A 313 -10.84 42.96 18.84
C GLY A 313 -9.37 43.01 19.27
N MET A 314 -8.49 42.37 18.50
CA MET A 314 -7.04 42.38 18.75
C MET A 314 -6.45 43.79 18.69
N ALA A 315 -6.89 44.61 17.72
CA ALA A 315 -6.49 46.00 17.56
C ALA A 315 -6.92 46.84 18.77
N ALA A 316 -8.17 46.67 19.21
CA ALA A 316 -8.70 47.36 20.39
C ALA A 316 -7.97 46.98 21.68
N GLU A 317 -7.65 45.69 21.88
CA GLU A 317 -6.91 45.21 23.06
C GLU A 317 -5.45 45.65 23.07
N ALA A 318 -4.77 45.63 21.91
CA ALA A 318 -3.37 46.00 21.79
C ALA A 318 -3.14 47.52 21.65
N GLY A 319 -4.21 48.30 21.42
CA GLY A 319 -4.14 49.76 21.26
C GLY A 319 -3.45 50.20 19.97
N ILE A 320 -3.52 49.39 18.92
CA ILE A 320 -2.91 49.64 17.60
C ILE A 320 -3.99 49.72 16.51
N ALA A 321 -3.64 50.26 15.34
CA ALA A 321 -4.57 50.36 14.22
C ALA A 321 -4.87 48.97 13.64
N GLU A 322 -6.10 48.76 13.17
CA GLU A 322 -6.51 47.47 12.57
C GLU A 322 -5.66 47.10 11.33
N ASP A 323 -5.28 48.10 10.52
CA ASP A 323 -4.36 47.93 9.39
C ASP A 323 -2.97 47.41 9.81
N GLU A 324 -2.49 47.81 10.99
CA GLU A 324 -1.22 47.31 11.54
C GLU A 324 -1.36 45.84 11.96
N VAL A 325 -2.49 45.45 12.57
CA VAL A 325 -2.77 44.04 12.90
C VAL A 325 -2.85 43.20 11.62
N HIS A 326 -3.49 43.70 10.56
CA HIS A 326 -3.52 43.03 9.26
C HIS A 326 -2.12 42.86 8.68
N ALA A 327 -1.25 43.88 8.75
CA ALA A 327 0.13 43.78 8.29
C ALA A 327 0.95 42.77 9.12
N MET A 328 0.74 42.75 10.44
CA MET A 328 1.38 41.77 11.33
C MET A 328 0.92 40.33 11.02
N LEU A 329 -0.38 40.12 10.80
CA LEU A 329 -0.91 38.81 10.41
C LEU A 329 -0.40 38.36 9.05
N ALA A 330 -0.34 39.27 8.07
CA ALA A 330 0.23 38.97 6.75
C ALA A 330 1.70 38.54 6.86
N ALA A 331 2.49 39.27 7.65
CA ALA A 331 3.88 38.91 7.93
C ALA A 331 4.01 37.56 8.65
N PHE A 332 3.15 37.29 9.64
CA PHE A 332 3.12 36.01 10.36
C PHE A 332 2.78 34.82 9.46
N LEU A 333 1.80 35.00 8.57
CA LEU A 333 1.38 33.99 7.59
C LEU A 333 2.38 33.84 6.42
N GLY A 334 3.44 34.65 6.38
CA GLY A 334 4.48 34.61 5.36
C GLY A 334 4.02 35.11 3.98
N GLY A 335 2.98 35.94 3.93
CA GLY A 335 2.35 36.42 2.69
C GLY A 335 2.01 37.91 2.69
N GLY A 336 1.36 38.37 1.62
CA GLY A 336 0.86 39.75 1.49
C GLY A 336 -0.60 39.94 1.93
N SER A 337 -1.23 38.88 2.46
CA SER A 337 -2.65 38.86 2.86
C SER A 337 -2.76 38.47 4.33
N ALA A 338 -3.64 39.14 5.06
CA ALA A 338 -3.98 38.78 6.44
C ALA A 338 -4.89 37.53 6.52
N VAL A 339 -5.48 37.12 5.38
CA VAL A 339 -6.32 35.92 5.28
C VAL A 339 -5.44 34.69 5.13
N SER A 340 -5.70 33.65 5.92
CA SER A 340 -4.90 32.42 5.83
C SER A 340 -5.14 31.68 4.50
N PRO A 341 -4.14 30.95 3.98
CA PRO A 341 -4.30 30.11 2.78
C PRO A 341 -5.44 29.08 2.90
N VAL A 342 -5.76 28.67 4.13
CA VAL A 342 -6.85 27.74 4.46
C VAL A 342 -8.21 28.41 4.22
N GLU A 343 -8.39 29.64 4.72
CA GLU A 343 -9.62 30.43 4.56
C GLU A 343 -9.92 30.72 3.08
N GLU A 344 -8.89 31.09 2.30
CA GLU A 344 -9.05 31.38 0.88
C GLU A 344 -9.59 30.17 0.10
N ARG A 345 -9.09 28.97 0.43
CA ARG A 345 -9.53 27.70 -0.15
C ARG A 345 -10.89 27.26 0.36
N ALA A 346 -11.17 27.42 1.65
CA ALA A 346 -12.50 27.16 2.22
C ALA A 346 -13.58 28.05 1.58
N ALA A 347 -13.26 29.30 1.25
CA ALA A 347 -14.14 30.16 0.47
C ALA A 347 -14.32 29.67 -0.98
N ALA A 348 -13.23 29.28 -1.65
CA ALA A 348 -13.32 28.74 -3.02
C ALA A 348 -14.13 27.45 -3.10
N LEU A 349 -14.09 26.58 -2.09
CA LEU A 349 -14.92 25.38 -2.00
C LEU A 349 -16.43 25.71 -1.95
N ARG A 350 -16.81 26.78 -1.25
CA ARG A 350 -18.20 27.24 -1.17
C ARG A 350 -18.67 27.81 -2.50
N ASP A 351 -17.84 28.62 -3.16
CA ASP A 351 -18.14 29.17 -4.49
C ASP A 351 -18.27 28.04 -5.53
N TRP A 352 -17.36 27.07 -5.47
CA TRP A 352 -17.41 25.89 -6.32
C TRP A 352 -18.69 25.09 -6.11
N TRP A 353 -19.13 24.93 -4.86
CA TRP A 353 -20.37 24.21 -4.54
C TRP A 353 -21.59 24.82 -5.22
N ALA A 354 -21.66 26.15 -5.33
CA ALA A 354 -22.73 26.82 -6.04
C ALA A 354 -22.76 26.46 -7.54
N GLY A 355 -21.58 26.44 -8.19
CA GLY A 355 -21.44 25.99 -9.58
C GLY A 355 -21.79 24.51 -9.76
N PHE A 356 -21.35 23.66 -8.82
CA PHE A 356 -21.69 22.24 -8.78
C PHE A 356 -23.20 22.00 -8.66
N ASP A 357 -23.85 22.69 -7.72
CA ASP A 357 -25.30 22.60 -7.54
C ASP A 357 -26.06 23.03 -8.80
N GLN A 358 -25.64 24.14 -9.41
CA GLN A 358 -26.25 24.66 -10.63
C GLN A 358 -26.10 23.68 -11.80
N ALA A 359 -24.92 23.06 -11.97
CA ALA A 359 -24.67 22.08 -13.02
C ALA A 359 -25.63 20.89 -12.93
N HIS A 360 -25.87 20.37 -11.72
CA HIS A 360 -26.84 19.30 -11.48
C HIS A 360 -28.29 19.76 -11.63
N ALA A 361 -28.63 20.97 -11.19
CA ALA A 361 -29.99 21.49 -11.23
C ALA A 361 -30.53 21.68 -12.66
N VAL A 362 -29.65 21.97 -13.62
CA VAL A 362 -30.03 22.17 -15.03
C VAL A 362 -29.98 20.91 -15.89
N GLN A 363 -29.46 19.79 -15.35
CA GLN A 363 -29.33 18.54 -16.11
C GLN A 363 -30.72 18.04 -16.51
N SER A 364 -30.98 17.77 -17.79
CA SER A 364 -32.28 17.26 -18.25
C SER A 364 -32.11 15.98 -19.05
N ARG A 365 -33.22 15.27 -19.30
CA ARG A 365 -33.25 14.14 -20.24
C ARG A 365 -32.53 14.46 -21.56
N GLY A 366 -31.76 13.51 -22.07
CA GLY A 366 -30.95 13.66 -23.28
C GLY A 366 -29.66 14.48 -23.14
N MET A 367 -29.37 15.10 -22.00
CA MET A 367 -28.04 15.66 -21.73
C MET A 367 -27.02 14.55 -21.44
N PRO A 368 -25.72 14.74 -21.68
CA PRO A 368 -24.71 13.80 -21.19
C PRO A 368 -24.73 13.70 -19.66
N SER A 369 -24.30 12.54 -19.14
CA SER A 369 -24.14 12.37 -17.70
C SER A 369 -23.15 13.39 -17.13
N LEU A 370 -23.34 13.81 -15.88
CA LEU A 370 -22.36 14.66 -15.18
C LEU A 370 -21.14 13.88 -14.67
N TRP A 371 -20.93 12.64 -15.10
CA TRP A 371 -19.76 11.86 -14.75
C TRP A 371 -18.51 12.60 -15.19
N GLY A 372 -17.57 12.81 -14.27
CA GLY A 372 -16.36 13.59 -14.54
C GLY A 372 -16.41 15.06 -14.14
N LEU A 373 -17.52 15.50 -13.54
CA LEU A 373 -17.56 16.81 -12.88
C LEU A 373 -16.62 16.87 -11.66
N VAL A 374 -16.50 15.76 -10.93
CA VAL A 374 -15.67 15.66 -9.71
C VAL A 374 -14.52 14.67 -9.90
N ASP A 375 -14.79 13.52 -10.53
CA ASP A 375 -13.85 12.40 -10.67
C ASP A 375 -13.61 12.04 -12.14
N GLN A 376 -12.40 12.32 -12.66
CA GLN A 376 -12.02 11.90 -14.00
C GLN A 376 -10.55 11.48 -14.08
N ASP A 377 -10.32 10.33 -14.71
CA ASP A 377 -9.05 10.05 -15.34
C ASP A 377 -8.85 11.05 -16.47
N LEU A 378 -7.65 11.65 -16.53
CA LEU A 378 -7.35 12.72 -17.47
C LEU A 378 -7.61 12.35 -18.93
N MET A 379 -7.34 11.09 -19.32
CA MET A 379 -7.38 10.65 -20.71
C MET A 379 -8.05 9.27 -20.80
N MET A 380 -9.36 9.20 -20.55
CA MET A 380 -10.13 7.97 -20.76
C MET A 380 -10.59 7.88 -22.22
N LEU A 381 -10.29 6.75 -22.88
CA LEU A 381 -10.80 6.48 -24.23
C LEU A 381 -12.32 6.24 -24.17
N SER A 382 -13.08 7.06 -24.90
CA SER A 382 -14.54 6.95 -24.98
C SER A 382 -14.97 6.28 -26.29
N ARG A 383 -15.88 5.30 -26.20
CA ARG A 383 -16.52 4.65 -27.35
C ARG A 383 -17.48 5.57 -28.10
N THR A 384 -18.09 6.52 -27.39
CA THR A 384 -19.20 7.34 -27.90
C THR A 384 -18.75 8.72 -28.38
N GLU A 385 -17.60 9.22 -27.92
CA GLU A 385 -17.18 10.61 -28.17
C GLU A 385 -16.01 10.76 -29.16
N GLN A 386 -15.63 9.72 -29.90
CA GLN A 386 -14.52 9.76 -30.88
C GLN A 386 -13.23 10.39 -30.29
N GLY A 387 -12.69 9.81 -29.21
CA GLY A 387 -11.44 10.26 -28.59
C GLY A 387 -11.50 10.42 -27.07
N PHE A 388 -10.86 11.47 -26.54
CA PHE A 388 -10.84 11.80 -25.12
C PHE A 388 -11.90 12.85 -24.78
N THR A 389 -12.73 12.55 -23.80
CA THR A 389 -13.72 13.48 -23.26
C THR A 389 -13.03 14.66 -22.60
N PRO A 390 -13.23 15.91 -23.05
CA PRO A 390 -12.74 17.08 -22.35
C PRO A 390 -13.32 17.13 -20.94
N GLN A 391 -12.52 17.62 -19.98
CA GLN A 391 -12.94 17.63 -18.59
C GLN A 391 -14.23 18.43 -18.38
N LEU A 392 -15.27 17.76 -17.87
CA LEU A 392 -16.63 18.27 -17.87
C LEU A 392 -16.78 19.54 -17.04
N TYR A 393 -16.01 19.65 -15.96
CA TYR A 393 -16.00 20.83 -15.10
C TYR A 393 -15.65 22.13 -15.84
N ARG A 394 -14.83 22.05 -16.91
CA ARG A 394 -14.47 23.22 -17.75
C ARG A 394 -15.66 23.77 -18.53
N GLN A 395 -16.62 22.90 -18.84
CA GLN A 395 -17.81 23.24 -19.63
C GLN A 395 -18.99 23.66 -18.75
N ARG A 396 -19.05 23.14 -17.52
CA ARG A 396 -20.23 23.25 -16.64
C ARG A 396 -20.07 24.26 -15.52
N LEU A 397 -18.85 24.62 -15.12
CA LEU A 397 -18.61 25.55 -14.02
C LEU A 397 -18.29 26.97 -14.51
N PRO A 398 -18.59 28.00 -13.71
CA PRO A 398 -18.24 29.39 -14.01
C PRO A 398 -16.73 29.62 -14.17
N ALA A 399 -16.34 30.48 -15.12
CA ALA A 399 -14.93 30.70 -15.47
C ALA A 399 -14.11 31.31 -14.32
N ASP A 400 -14.72 32.19 -13.52
CA ASP A 400 -14.13 32.80 -12.33
C ASP A 400 -13.84 31.77 -11.23
N VAL A 401 -14.75 30.81 -11.03
CA VAL A 401 -14.53 29.67 -10.12
C VAL A 401 -13.35 28.82 -10.61
N LEU A 402 -13.29 28.54 -11.91
CA LEU A 402 -12.19 27.76 -12.50
C LEU A 402 -10.84 28.45 -12.36
N GLU A 403 -10.77 29.76 -12.64
CA GLU A 403 -9.55 30.55 -12.46
C GLU A 403 -9.09 30.56 -11.00
N ARG A 404 -10.03 30.76 -10.07
CA ARG A 404 -9.75 30.75 -8.63
C ARG A 404 -9.25 29.39 -8.15
N VAL A 405 -9.90 28.29 -8.54
CA VAL A 405 -9.45 26.92 -8.21
C VAL A 405 -8.08 26.64 -8.83
N GLY A 406 -7.89 27.01 -10.10
CA GLY A 406 -6.61 26.88 -10.79
C GLY A 406 -5.47 27.58 -10.07
N ARG A 407 -5.69 28.81 -9.61
CA ARG A 407 -4.70 29.60 -8.83
C ARG A 407 -4.45 29.03 -7.44
N LEU A 408 -5.50 28.61 -6.71
CA LEU A 408 -5.34 28.15 -5.33
C LEU A 408 -4.76 26.73 -5.24
N TRP A 409 -4.98 25.87 -6.23
CA TRP A 409 -4.43 24.51 -6.26
C TRP A 409 -3.37 24.33 -7.36
N GLU A 410 -2.73 25.40 -7.82
CA GLU A 410 -1.72 25.34 -8.90
C GLU A 410 -0.48 24.48 -8.57
N ARG A 411 -0.26 24.21 -7.27
CA ARG A 411 0.93 23.56 -6.73
C ARG A 411 0.59 22.50 -5.70
N VAL A 412 1.50 21.55 -5.55
CA VAL A 412 1.48 20.47 -4.57
C VAL A 412 2.90 20.13 -4.11
N THR A 413 3.01 19.45 -2.99
CA THR A 413 4.25 18.80 -2.56
C THR A 413 4.12 17.29 -2.70
N LEU A 414 5.20 16.67 -3.18
CA LEU A 414 5.32 15.21 -3.25
C LEU A 414 5.89 14.69 -1.93
N GLN A 415 5.22 13.71 -1.31
CA GLN A 415 5.65 13.13 -0.03
C GLN A 415 7.12 12.63 -0.04
N ARG A 416 7.59 12.10 -1.17
CA ARG A 416 8.98 11.61 -1.34
C ARG A 416 9.99 12.73 -1.59
N TYR A 417 9.55 13.89 -2.04
CA TYR A 417 10.38 15.05 -2.35
C TYR A 417 9.85 16.29 -1.60
N PRO A 418 9.82 16.25 -0.27
CA PRO A 418 9.17 17.26 0.55
C PRO A 418 9.90 18.60 0.54
N GLY A 419 11.15 18.63 0.06
CA GLY A 419 11.94 19.86 -0.10
C GLY A 419 11.46 20.77 -1.23
N SER A 420 10.58 20.29 -2.12
CA SER A 420 10.17 21.04 -3.31
C SER A 420 8.65 21.15 -3.42
N ILE A 421 8.17 22.34 -3.82
CA ILE A 421 6.77 22.58 -4.21
C ILE A 421 6.70 22.59 -5.73
N VAL A 422 6.00 21.61 -6.30
CA VAL A 422 5.92 21.37 -7.74
C VAL A 422 4.54 21.71 -8.29
N SER A 423 4.42 21.75 -9.62
CA SER A 423 3.16 21.95 -10.33
C SER A 423 2.12 20.91 -9.95
N ASN A 424 0.88 21.35 -9.79
CA ASN A 424 -0.27 20.45 -9.73
C ASN A 424 -0.87 20.30 -11.13
N PRO A 425 -0.81 19.11 -11.74
CA PRO A 425 -1.43 18.87 -13.04
C PRO A 425 -2.95 18.71 -12.96
N ARG A 426 -3.52 18.58 -11.76
CA ARG A 426 -4.96 18.31 -11.56
C ARG A 426 -5.53 19.16 -10.40
N PRO A 427 -5.46 20.51 -10.50
CA PRO A 427 -5.92 21.42 -9.43
C PRO A 427 -7.37 21.16 -9.00
N HIS A 428 -8.26 20.94 -9.97
CA HIS A 428 -9.67 20.64 -9.71
C HIS A 428 -9.85 19.31 -8.95
N GLN A 429 -9.04 18.27 -9.25
CA GLN A 429 -9.13 17.00 -8.56
C GLN A 429 -8.69 17.12 -7.09
N THR A 430 -7.60 17.85 -6.82
CA THR A 430 -7.14 18.09 -5.44
C THR A 430 -8.17 18.90 -4.64
N MET A 431 -8.80 19.89 -5.27
CA MET A 431 -9.89 20.66 -4.68
C MET A 431 -11.11 19.76 -4.36
N ALA A 432 -11.54 18.92 -5.31
CA ALA A 432 -12.62 17.97 -5.11
C ALA A 432 -12.35 16.97 -3.97
N GLN A 433 -11.10 16.50 -3.85
CA GLN A 433 -10.67 15.65 -2.73
C GLN A 433 -10.78 16.35 -1.37
N ALA A 434 -10.55 17.67 -1.31
CA ALA A 434 -10.73 18.46 -0.09
C ALA A 434 -12.21 18.50 0.37
N LEU A 435 -13.17 18.57 -0.56
CA LEU A 435 -14.61 18.47 -0.26
C LEU A 435 -14.98 17.12 0.35
N GLY A 436 -14.32 16.03 -0.06
CA GLY A 436 -14.46 14.72 0.55
C GLY A 436 -15.89 14.15 0.50
N PRO A 437 -16.44 13.65 1.63
CA PRO A 437 -17.64 12.80 1.62
C PRO A 437 -18.92 13.52 1.16
N ALA A 438 -19.01 14.84 1.29
CA ALA A 438 -20.15 15.60 0.77
C ALA A 438 -20.17 15.59 -0.76
N GLY A 439 -19.01 15.83 -1.38
CA GLY A 439 -18.85 15.74 -2.84
C GLY A 439 -19.16 14.33 -3.33
N GLU A 440 -18.58 13.31 -2.69
CA GLU A 440 -18.78 11.90 -3.03
C GLU A 440 -20.27 11.50 -2.98
N PHE A 441 -20.97 11.82 -1.88
CA PHE A 441 -22.38 11.46 -1.72
C PHE A 441 -23.29 12.21 -2.68
N TRP A 442 -23.25 13.54 -2.67
CA TRP A 442 -24.19 14.36 -3.44
C TRP A 442 -23.95 14.26 -4.95
N HIS A 443 -22.70 14.06 -5.38
CA HIS A 443 -22.41 13.75 -6.78
C HIS A 443 -22.85 12.33 -7.12
N GLY A 444 -22.52 11.36 -6.25
CA GLY A 444 -22.84 9.94 -6.43
C GLY A 444 -24.33 9.69 -6.58
N VAL A 445 -25.16 10.20 -5.66
CA VAL A 445 -26.63 9.99 -5.72
C VAL A 445 -27.27 10.63 -6.95
N ALA A 446 -26.76 11.79 -7.40
CA ALA A 446 -27.23 12.43 -8.62
C ALA A 446 -26.85 11.62 -9.86
N LEU A 447 -25.64 11.04 -9.89
CA LEU A 447 -25.24 10.09 -10.93
C LEU A 447 -26.10 8.82 -10.88
N THR A 448 -26.37 8.25 -9.70
CA THR A 448 -27.27 7.10 -9.56
C THR A 448 -28.63 7.41 -10.18
N ALA A 449 -29.22 8.56 -9.85
CA ALA A 449 -30.49 8.99 -10.45
C ALA A 449 -30.40 9.12 -11.98
N TRP A 450 -29.32 9.69 -12.49
CA TRP A 450 -29.08 9.75 -13.93
C TRP A 450 -29.00 8.36 -14.55
N PHE A 451 -28.19 7.44 -14.01
CA PHE A 451 -28.01 6.11 -14.60
C PHE A 451 -29.24 5.21 -14.48
N VAL A 452 -30.06 5.36 -13.44
CA VAL A 452 -31.34 4.65 -13.31
C VAL A 452 -32.34 5.10 -14.37
N CYS A 453 -32.29 6.37 -14.80
CA CYS A 453 -33.26 6.92 -15.73
C CYS A 453 -32.77 6.96 -17.20
N GLU A 454 -31.48 7.19 -17.43
CA GLU A 454 -30.94 7.54 -18.76
C GLU A 454 -29.64 6.77 -19.10
N GLY A 455 -29.15 5.94 -18.19
CA GLY A 455 -27.84 5.31 -18.33
C GLY A 455 -27.89 3.84 -18.77
N PRO A 456 -26.79 3.32 -19.34
CA PRO A 456 -26.71 1.92 -19.74
C PRO A 456 -26.83 0.95 -18.55
N TYR A 457 -26.37 1.38 -17.38
CA TYR A 457 -26.35 0.61 -16.15
C TYR A 457 -26.13 1.52 -14.93
N SER A 458 -26.86 1.28 -13.84
CA SER A 458 -26.59 1.87 -12.52
C SER A 458 -26.04 0.81 -11.55
N ARG A 459 -25.01 1.18 -10.78
CA ARG A 459 -24.40 0.30 -9.76
C ARG A 459 -25.33 0.01 -8.57
N THR A 460 -26.37 0.82 -8.39
CA THR A 460 -27.35 0.68 -7.31
C THR A 460 -28.70 1.30 -7.73
N SER A 461 -29.76 0.93 -7.05
CA SER A 461 -31.12 1.49 -7.19
C SER A 461 -31.34 2.62 -6.19
N LEU A 462 -32.37 3.46 -6.41
CA LEU A 462 -32.62 4.61 -5.54
C LEU A 462 -33.04 4.18 -4.12
N ASP A 463 -33.72 3.04 -3.98
CA ASP A 463 -34.10 2.42 -2.71
C ASP A 463 -32.91 1.92 -1.86
N ARG A 464 -31.71 1.81 -2.45
CA ARG A 464 -30.49 1.28 -1.79
C ARG A 464 -29.38 2.30 -1.61
N VAL A 465 -29.64 3.57 -1.90
CA VAL A 465 -28.66 4.68 -1.80
C VAL A 465 -28.08 4.78 -0.39
N ASP A 466 -28.89 4.60 0.65
CA ASP A 466 -28.47 4.64 2.06
C ASP A 466 -27.42 3.57 2.40
N ARG A 467 -27.57 2.36 1.86
CA ARG A 467 -26.64 1.24 2.03
C ARG A 467 -25.40 1.39 1.17
N TYR A 468 -25.59 1.75 -0.09
CA TYR A 468 -24.49 1.89 -1.05
C TYR A 468 -23.53 3.01 -0.65
N TYR A 469 -24.07 4.17 -0.24
CA TYR A 469 -23.29 5.32 0.23
C TYR A 469 -23.12 5.38 1.75
N SER A 470 -23.21 4.23 2.44
CA SER A 470 -23.12 4.15 3.90
C SER A 470 -21.84 4.76 4.48
N ARG A 471 -20.71 4.64 3.78
CA ARG A 471 -19.41 5.22 4.17
C ARG A 471 -19.40 6.75 4.18
N PRO A 472 -19.64 7.46 3.06
CA PRO A 472 -19.69 8.92 3.09
C PRO A 472 -20.82 9.44 4.00
N LEU A 473 -21.96 8.74 4.10
CA LEU A 473 -23.03 9.09 5.05
C LEU A 473 -22.62 8.94 6.52
N ALA A 474 -21.79 7.96 6.87
CA ALA A 474 -21.22 7.84 8.22
C ALA A 474 -20.22 8.98 8.50
N ALA A 475 -19.39 9.34 7.52
CA ALA A 475 -18.45 10.45 7.65
C ALA A 475 -19.17 11.80 7.82
N LEU A 476 -20.23 12.05 7.06
CA LEU A 476 -21.08 13.26 7.21
C LEU A 476 -21.73 13.33 8.59
N ARG A 477 -22.22 12.21 9.11
CA ARG A 477 -22.76 12.13 10.48
C ARG A 477 -21.70 12.41 11.54
N ALA A 478 -20.51 11.84 11.39
CA ALA A 478 -19.39 12.07 12.30
C ALA A 478 -18.94 13.56 12.30
N ALA A 479 -19.05 14.23 11.16
CA ALA A 479 -18.80 15.68 11.02
C ALA A 479 -19.98 16.56 11.50
N GLY A 480 -21.03 15.98 12.11
CA GLY A 480 -22.20 16.74 12.58
C GLY A 480 -23.08 17.31 11.46
N CYS A 481 -22.93 16.83 10.22
CA CYS A 481 -23.61 17.34 9.03
C CYS A 481 -24.47 16.25 8.35
N PRO A 482 -25.42 15.60 9.06
CA PRO A 482 -26.16 14.44 8.56
C PRO A 482 -27.05 14.78 7.36
N VAL A 483 -27.31 13.78 6.51
CA VAL A 483 -28.37 13.84 5.50
C VAL A 483 -29.67 13.35 6.14
N ASP A 484 -30.77 14.09 5.94
CA ASP A 484 -32.07 13.78 6.55
C ASP A 484 -32.59 12.41 6.10
N ALA A 485 -33.10 11.60 7.05
CA ALA A 485 -33.72 10.31 6.76
C ALA A 485 -34.97 10.42 5.85
N VAL A 486 -35.64 11.57 5.82
CA VAL A 486 -36.75 11.88 4.91
C VAL A 486 -36.31 11.75 3.44
N PHE A 487 -35.09 12.19 3.11
CA PHE A 487 -34.55 12.15 1.75
C PHE A 487 -34.62 10.73 1.15
N PHE A 488 -34.19 9.72 1.90
CA PHE A 488 -34.16 8.33 1.43
C PHE A 488 -35.56 7.76 1.21
N ARG A 489 -36.53 8.11 2.07
CA ARG A 489 -37.93 7.71 1.89
C ARG A 489 -38.55 8.36 0.66
N GLU A 490 -38.27 9.65 0.43
CA GLU A 490 -38.75 10.34 -0.77
C GLU A 490 -38.10 9.79 -2.04
N LEU A 491 -36.82 9.41 -2.00
CA LEU A 491 -36.13 8.75 -3.13
C LEU A 491 -36.76 7.41 -3.48
N GLN A 492 -37.02 6.56 -2.48
CA GLN A 492 -37.69 5.28 -2.69
C GLN A 492 -39.08 5.48 -3.31
N ALA A 493 -39.87 6.42 -2.78
CA ALA A 493 -41.18 6.74 -3.34
C ALA A 493 -41.08 7.31 -4.77
N ALA A 494 -40.03 8.07 -5.09
CA ALA A 494 -39.81 8.60 -6.43
C ALA A 494 -39.46 7.51 -7.45
N GLU A 495 -38.73 6.47 -7.03
CA GLU A 495 -38.38 5.31 -7.87
C GLU A 495 -39.61 4.50 -8.29
N GLU A 496 -40.56 4.31 -7.37
CA GLU A 496 -41.85 3.64 -7.65
C GLU A 496 -42.70 4.39 -8.68
N LEU A 497 -42.45 5.70 -8.85
CA LEU A 497 -43.17 6.57 -9.79
C LEU A 497 -42.44 6.74 -11.13
N LEU A 498 -41.32 6.06 -11.36
CA LEU A 498 -40.62 6.06 -12.64
C LEU A 498 -41.41 5.25 -13.69
N GLY A 499 -41.31 5.68 -14.95
CA GLY A 499 -41.93 5.00 -16.08
C GLY A 499 -41.40 3.57 -16.29
N PRO A 500 -42.02 2.82 -17.22
CA PRO A 500 -41.54 1.50 -17.61
C PRO A 500 -40.12 1.59 -18.20
N GLU A 501 -39.37 0.49 -18.12
CA GLU A 501 -38.06 0.39 -18.76
C GLU A 501 -38.21 0.33 -20.29
N GLU A 502 -37.52 1.22 -20.98
CA GLU A 502 -37.39 1.25 -22.44
C GLU A 502 -35.95 0.89 -22.83
N GLU A 503 -35.75 -0.08 -23.72
CA GLU A 503 -34.40 -0.39 -24.20
C GLU A 503 -33.79 0.77 -25.00
N ILE A 504 -32.52 1.05 -24.72
CA ILE A 504 -31.68 1.97 -25.49
C ILE A 504 -30.99 1.15 -26.57
N THR A 505 -31.42 1.28 -27.82
CA THR A 505 -30.86 0.54 -28.96
C THR A 505 -30.17 1.46 -29.94
N ASP A 506 -28.93 1.15 -30.31
CA ASP A 506 -28.28 1.73 -31.50
C ASP A 506 -28.49 0.75 -32.67
N SER A 507 -28.98 1.25 -33.80
CA SER A 507 -29.18 0.46 -35.02
C SER A 507 -28.37 1.02 -36.17
N GLU A 508 -27.62 0.17 -36.85
CA GLU A 508 -26.82 0.50 -38.03
C GLU A 508 -27.25 -0.34 -39.22
N ASP A 509 -27.59 0.31 -40.33
CA ASP A 509 -28.01 -0.32 -41.57
C ASP A 509 -26.81 -0.52 -42.50
N SER A 510 -26.40 -1.77 -42.70
CA SER A 510 -25.35 -2.14 -43.65
C SER A 510 -25.99 -2.66 -44.93
N THR A 511 -25.87 -1.90 -46.02
CA THR A 511 -26.40 -2.32 -47.33
C THR A 511 -25.31 -2.96 -48.17
N VAL A 512 -25.54 -4.21 -48.60
CA VAL A 512 -24.63 -4.98 -49.45
C VAL A 512 -25.31 -5.24 -50.79
N GLU A 513 -24.63 -4.91 -51.89
CA GLU A 513 -25.06 -5.29 -53.23
C GLU A 513 -24.73 -6.76 -53.51
N THR A 514 -25.74 -7.52 -53.91
CA THR A 514 -25.59 -8.92 -54.31
C THR A 514 -26.05 -9.11 -55.76
N SER A 515 -25.71 -10.24 -56.36
CA SER A 515 -26.15 -10.63 -57.71
C SER A 515 -27.66 -10.78 -57.88
N TYR A 516 -28.45 -10.67 -56.81
CA TYR A 516 -29.91 -10.74 -56.80
C TYR A 516 -30.59 -9.43 -56.36
N GLY A 517 -29.82 -8.35 -56.09
CA GLY A 517 -30.31 -7.05 -55.64
C GLY A 517 -29.58 -6.52 -54.39
N GLN A 518 -29.98 -5.33 -53.92
CA GLN A 518 -29.50 -4.77 -52.66
C GLN A 518 -30.16 -5.49 -51.47
N VAL A 519 -29.35 -5.93 -50.50
CA VAL A 519 -29.80 -6.47 -49.22
C VAL A 519 -29.28 -5.56 -48.11
N THR A 520 -30.18 -5.00 -47.32
CA THR A 520 -29.85 -4.19 -46.14
C THR A 520 -29.94 -5.05 -44.89
N PHE A 521 -28.84 -5.11 -44.13
CA PHE A 521 -28.74 -5.76 -42.84
C PHE A 521 -28.77 -4.69 -41.76
N THR A 522 -29.83 -4.63 -40.96
CA THR A 522 -29.88 -3.80 -39.76
C THR A 522 -29.26 -4.57 -38.61
N SER A 523 -28.10 -4.12 -38.13
CA SER A 523 -27.52 -4.60 -36.88
C SER A 523 -27.97 -3.68 -35.76
N SER A 524 -28.54 -4.22 -34.68
CA SER A 524 -28.99 -3.44 -33.53
C SER A 524 -28.30 -3.91 -32.25
N MET A 525 -27.68 -3.00 -31.51
CA MET A 525 -27.06 -3.25 -30.21
C MET A 525 -27.82 -2.51 -29.12
N SER A 526 -28.36 -3.26 -28.14
CA SER A 526 -28.93 -2.66 -26.92
C SER A 526 -27.80 -2.33 -25.94
N HIS A 527 -27.78 -1.09 -25.46
CA HIS A 527 -26.77 -0.58 -24.53
C HIS A 527 -27.30 -0.42 -23.10
N GLY A 528 -28.58 -0.65 -22.86
CA GLY A 528 -29.20 -0.60 -21.52
C GLY A 528 -30.68 -0.25 -21.58
N ALA A 529 -31.24 0.22 -20.47
CA ALA A 529 -32.63 0.64 -20.37
C ALA A 529 -32.75 2.05 -19.78
N ARG A 530 -33.72 2.82 -20.26
CA ARG A 530 -34.09 4.15 -19.75
C ARG A 530 -35.50 4.13 -19.15
N ARG A 531 -35.78 5.08 -18.26
CA ARG A 531 -37.08 5.23 -17.58
C ARG A 531 -37.46 6.70 -17.52
N ASP A 532 -38.71 7.01 -17.84
CA ASP A 532 -39.25 8.36 -17.68
C ASP A 532 -39.30 8.78 -16.21
N GLY A 533 -39.00 10.05 -15.93
CA GLY A 533 -39.11 10.64 -14.58
C GLY A 533 -37.82 11.20 -13.97
N PHE A 534 -36.73 11.26 -14.74
CA PHE A 534 -35.44 11.79 -14.27
C PHE A 534 -35.55 13.18 -13.61
N GLU A 535 -36.23 14.14 -14.25
CA GLU A 535 -36.33 15.51 -13.74
C GLU A 535 -36.99 15.56 -12.36
N ARG A 536 -37.96 14.67 -12.08
CA ARG A 536 -38.62 14.58 -10.76
C ARG A 536 -37.63 14.13 -9.70
N VAL A 537 -36.82 13.11 -9.98
CA VAL A 537 -35.79 12.60 -9.07
C VAL A 537 -34.67 13.65 -8.89
N ARG A 538 -34.22 14.28 -9.98
CA ARG A 538 -33.23 15.37 -9.96
C ARG A 538 -33.69 16.54 -9.09
N ASP A 539 -34.94 16.98 -9.24
CA ASP A 539 -35.47 18.13 -8.49
C ASP A 539 -35.62 17.81 -7.01
N LEU A 540 -35.97 16.56 -6.68
CA LEU A 540 -35.95 16.06 -5.31
C LEU A 540 -34.54 16.09 -4.73
N ILE A 541 -33.55 15.52 -5.41
CA ILE A 541 -32.15 15.52 -4.97
C ILE A 541 -31.63 16.96 -4.82
N THR A 542 -31.93 17.84 -5.79
CA THR A 542 -31.49 19.23 -5.78
C THR A 542 -32.07 20.00 -4.60
N ARG A 543 -33.36 19.82 -4.29
CA ARG A 543 -34.00 20.44 -3.13
C ARG A 543 -33.35 20.01 -1.81
N HIS A 544 -33.12 18.71 -1.63
CA HIS A 544 -32.47 18.19 -0.42
C HIS A 544 -31.00 18.60 -0.31
N ARG A 545 -30.26 18.61 -1.44
CA ARG A 545 -28.88 19.09 -1.49
C ARG A 545 -28.76 20.56 -1.11
N ARG A 546 -29.67 21.41 -1.62
CA ARG A 546 -29.70 22.85 -1.29
C ARG A 546 -30.03 23.09 0.18
N ALA A 547 -31.04 22.41 0.70
CA ALA A 547 -31.39 22.49 2.13
C ALA A 547 -30.21 22.04 3.03
N TRP A 548 -29.55 20.94 2.66
CA TRP A 548 -28.34 20.49 3.36
C TRP A 548 -27.21 21.52 3.26
N ALA A 549 -26.99 22.12 2.10
CA ALA A 549 -25.91 23.09 1.89
C ALA A 549 -26.15 24.38 2.67
N GLU A 550 -27.38 24.89 2.66
CA GLU A 550 -27.79 26.07 3.44
C GLU A 550 -27.56 25.86 4.95
N GLN A 551 -27.88 24.66 5.45
CA GLN A 551 -27.74 24.35 6.86
C GLN A 551 -26.31 23.98 7.27
N TYR A 552 -25.58 23.23 6.45
CA TYR A 552 -24.37 22.53 6.88
C TYR A 552 -23.10 22.84 6.08
N LEU A 553 -23.16 23.41 4.87
CA LEU A 553 -21.95 23.52 4.01
C LEU A 553 -20.82 24.29 4.69
N GLY A 554 -21.13 25.39 5.37
CA GLY A 554 -20.12 26.19 6.08
C GLY A 554 -19.44 25.40 7.21
N ALA A 555 -20.24 24.84 8.12
CA ALA A 555 -19.75 24.03 9.24
C ALA A 555 -19.02 22.75 8.76
N PHE A 556 -19.48 22.16 7.66
CA PHE A 556 -18.86 21.01 7.03
C PHE A 556 -17.46 21.35 6.51
N VAL A 557 -17.33 22.40 5.68
CA VAL A 557 -16.02 22.84 5.16
C VAL A 557 -15.08 23.20 6.30
N GLU A 558 -15.60 23.82 7.36
CA GLU A 558 -14.84 24.13 8.57
C GLU A 558 -14.32 22.88 9.28
N SER A 559 -15.19 21.89 9.49
CA SER A 559 -14.82 20.58 10.03
C SER A 559 -13.76 19.89 9.16
N ARG A 560 -13.85 19.99 7.82
CA ARG A 560 -12.90 19.35 6.90
C ARG A 560 -11.48 19.85 7.10
N TRP A 561 -11.24 21.17 7.07
CA TRP A 561 -9.89 21.68 7.27
C TRP A 561 -9.44 21.55 8.70
N ARG A 562 -10.33 21.77 9.68
CA ARG A 562 -9.98 21.67 11.10
C ARG A 562 -9.50 20.27 11.47
N SER A 563 -10.27 19.24 11.12
CA SER A 563 -9.89 17.86 11.43
C SER A 563 -8.58 17.44 10.75
N GLU A 564 -8.32 17.89 9.51
CA GLU A 564 -7.04 17.60 8.84
C GLU A 564 -5.86 18.32 9.51
N LEU A 565 -6.02 19.57 9.94
CA LEU A 565 -4.97 20.33 10.62
C LEU A 565 -4.73 19.84 12.06
N GLU A 566 -5.79 19.52 12.80
CA GLU A 566 -5.71 18.94 14.15
C GLU A 566 -4.99 17.59 14.13
N GLU A 567 -5.29 16.74 13.15
CA GLU A 567 -4.59 15.48 12.98
C GLU A 567 -3.09 15.72 12.73
N VAL A 568 -2.73 16.66 11.84
CA VAL A 568 -1.32 17.01 11.60
C VAL A 568 -0.64 17.55 12.86
N ALA A 569 -1.30 18.43 13.62
CA ALA A 569 -0.79 18.97 14.88
C ALA A 569 -0.58 17.85 15.91
N HIS A 570 -1.56 16.96 16.08
CA HIS A 570 -1.48 15.83 17.00
C HIS A 570 -0.32 14.89 16.64
N GLN A 571 -0.15 14.58 15.34
CA GLN A 571 0.99 13.79 14.86
C GLN A 571 2.34 14.48 15.11
N HIS A 572 2.41 15.80 14.90
CA HIS A 572 3.59 16.60 15.20
C HIS A 572 3.95 16.52 16.69
N HIS A 573 2.99 16.82 17.58
CA HIS A 573 3.17 16.78 19.03
C HIS A 573 3.57 15.40 19.53
N ARG A 574 2.99 14.34 18.97
CA ARG A 574 3.37 12.97 19.30
C ARG A 574 4.82 12.66 18.94
N VAL A 575 5.29 13.08 17.76
CA VAL A 575 6.69 12.87 17.36
C VAL A 575 7.63 13.64 18.28
N VAL A 576 7.27 14.87 18.64
CA VAL A 576 8.01 15.68 19.61
C VAL A 576 8.06 14.99 20.97
N ALA A 577 6.92 14.48 21.46
CA ALA A 577 6.86 13.79 22.74
C ALA A 577 7.68 12.50 22.76
N ALA A 578 7.62 11.72 21.69
CA ALA A 578 8.35 10.45 21.60
C ALA A 578 9.87 10.62 21.42
N LYS A 579 10.32 11.66 20.69
CA LYS A 579 11.74 11.83 20.32
C LYS A 579 12.43 13.00 21.02
N GLY A 580 11.69 13.87 21.69
CA GLY A 580 12.18 15.11 22.30
C GLY A 580 12.66 16.16 21.30
N ARG A 581 12.27 16.06 20.01
CA ARG A 581 12.62 17.03 18.96
C ARG A 581 11.57 17.06 17.86
N PRO A 582 11.37 18.20 17.17
CA PRO A 582 10.49 18.30 16.01
C PRO A 582 10.84 17.28 14.91
N PRO A 583 9.84 16.79 14.16
CA PRO A 583 10.07 15.96 12.99
C PRO A 583 10.94 16.70 11.96
N THR A 584 11.79 15.97 11.25
CA THR A 584 12.41 16.53 10.04
C THR A 584 11.34 16.81 8.98
N LEU A 585 11.62 17.67 8.00
CA LEU A 585 10.68 17.96 6.91
C LEU A 585 10.18 16.67 6.22
N ALA A 586 11.05 15.68 6.03
CA ALA A 586 10.68 14.38 5.48
C ALA A 586 9.83 13.51 6.42
N GLN A 587 9.99 13.63 7.74
CA GLN A 587 9.11 12.96 8.69
C GLN A 587 7.75 13.64 8.75
N PHE A 588 7.71 14.97 8.75
CA PHE A 588 6.49 15.76 8.77
C PHE A 588 5.64 15.51 7.51
N ALA A 589 6.27 15.54 6.33
CA ALA A 589 5.58 15.28 5.07
C ALA A 589 4.86 13.92 5.02
N ARG A 590 5.31 12.91 5.78
CA ARG A 590 4.66 11.58 5.77
C ARG A 590 3.22 11.59 6.25
N PHE A 591 2.84 12.53 7.11
CA PHE A 591 1.47 12.68 7.60
C PHE A 591 0.84 14.02 7.21
N ALA A 592 1.64 15.01 6.78
CA ALA A 592 1.17 16.36 6.47
C ALA A 592 0.87 16.62 4.99
N THR A 593 1.41 15.81 4.05
CA THR A 593 1.34 16.10 2.60
C THR A 593 -0.10 16.28 2.10
N THR A 594 -1.04 15.44 2.52
CA THR A 594 -2.44 15.53 2.10
C THR A 594 -3.06 16.85 2.53
N ALA A 595 -2.96 17.20 3.82
CA ALA A 595 -3.47 18.45 4.34
C ALA A 595 -2.80 19.68 3.69
N ALA A 596 -1.49 19.61 3.43
CA ALA A 596 -0.76 20.67 2.75
C ALA A 596 -1.28 20.88 1.32
N ASN A 597 -1.46 19.80 0.56
CA ASN A 597 -1.98 19.87 -0.81
C ASN A 597 -3.43 20.35 -0.85
N HIS A 598 -4.25 20.01 0.14
CA HIS A 598 -5.63 20.49 0.23
C HIS A 598 -5.73 21.96 0.64
N TRP A 599 -4.97 22.40 1.65
CA TRP A 599 -5.26 23.66 2.36
C TRP A 599 -4.18 24.74 2.24
N THR A 600 -2.96 24.38 1.85
CA THR A 600 -1.83 25.34 1.74
C THR A 600 -1.13 25.30 0.39
N GLY A 601 -1.66 24.57 -0.60
CA GLY A 601 -1.08 24.48 -1.95
C GLY A 601 0.25 23.73 -1.99
N GLY A 602 0.42 22.77 -1.09
CA GLY A 602 1.65 22.01 -0.89
C GLY A 602 2.67 22.68 0.04
N ASP A 603 2.45 23.93 0.45
CA ASP A 603 3.39 24.62 1.34
C ASP A 603 3.33 24.07 2.77
N LEU A 604 4.31 23.23 3.12
CA LEU A 604 4.48 22.65 4.44
C LEU A 604 4.86 23.70 5.49
N GLY A 605 5.52 24.79 5.11
CA GLY A 605 5.86 25.90 6.01
C GLY A 605 4.63 26.70 6.41
N ALA A 606 3.73 26.97 5.46
CA ALA A 606 2.43 27.55 5.73
C ALA A 606 1.57 26.62 6.61
N LEU A 607 1.68 25.30 6.42
CA LEU A 607 0.97 24.34 7.25
C LEU A 607 1.52 24.30 8.69
N TYR A 608 2.85 24.36 8.88
CA TYR A 608 3.48 24.54 10.19
C TYR A 608 2.94 25.79 10.90
N THR A 609 2.90 26.92 10.17
CA THR A 609 2.34 28.18 10.69
C THR A 609 0.88 28.04 11.09
N ALA A 610 0.07 27.35 10.27
CA ALA A 610 -1.35 27.13 10.53
C ALA A 610 -1.61 26.27 11.79
N ILE A 611 -0.69 25.38 12.18
CA ILE A 611 -0.77 24.60 13.43
C ILE A 611 0.00 25.22 14.60
N GLY A 612 0.54 26.44 14.43
CA GLY A 612 1.24 27.15 15.49
C GLY A 612 2.67 26.70 15.76
N GLU A 613 3.27 25.99 14.82
CA GLU A 613 4.60 25.40 14.95
C GLU A 613 5.62 26.09 14.03
N PRO A 614 6.89 26.23 14.45
CA PRO A 614 7.91 26.82 13.60
C PRO A 614 8.29 25.88 12.45
N ALA A 615 8.31 26.40 11.22
CA ALA A 615 8.75 25.64 10.06
C ALA A 615 10.21 25.19 10.21
N SER A 616 10.48 23.89 9.99
CA SER A 616 11.82 23.34 10.20
C SER A 616 12.82 23.81 9.14
N SER A 617 12.38 23.96 7.89
CA SER A 617 13.19 24.39 6.74
C SER A 617 12.29 24.92 5.62
N PRO A 618 12.74 25.93 4.85
CA PRO A 618 11.99 26.40 3.69
C PRO A 618 11.97 25.36 2.58
N GLN A 619 10.88 25.32 1.80
CA GLN A 619 10.79 24.53 0.58
C GLN A 619 11.22 25.35 -0.64
N GLU A 620 11.88 24.68 -1.57
CA GLU A 620 12.23 25.25 -2.87
C GLU A 620 10.99 25.35 -3.77
N ARG A 621 10.95 26.40 -4.59
CA ARG A 621 9.88 26.67 -5.55
C ARG A 621 10.48 26.67 -6.97
N PRO A 622 10.74 25.49 -7.55
CA PRO A 622 11.33 25.36 -8.89
C PRO A 622 10.49 26.06 -9.95
N ALA A 623 11.14 26.39 -11.08
CA ALA A 623 10.44 26.93 -12.24
C ALA A 623 9.43 25.90 -12.77
N ARG A 624 8.20 26.37 -13.02
CA ARG A 624 7.10 25.54 -13.51
C ARG A 624 7.36 25.10 -14.95
N LEU A 625 7.44 23.78 -15.16
CA LEU A 625 7.55 23.15 -16.47
C LEU A 625 6.18 22.95 -17.13
N LEU A 626 5.15 22.73 -16.32
CA LEU A 626 3.78 22.59 -16.83
C LEU A 626 3.19 23.97 -17.19
N ALA A 627 3.30 24.37 -18.45
CA ALA A 627 2.64 25.58 -18.95
C ALA A 627 1.15 25.31 -19.23
N GLY A 628 0.28 25.79 -18.33
CA GLY A 628 -1.18 25.70 -18.46
C GLY A 628 -1.80 24.50 -17.75
N ASP A 629 -2.87 23.94 -18.34
CA ASP A 629 -3.65 22.85 -17.78
C ASP A 629 -3.04 21.46 -18.07
N GLY A 630 -3.19 20.53 -17.12
CA GLY A 630 -2.62 19.18 -17.23
C GLY A 630 -3.26 18.32 -18.33
N TYR A 631 -4.56 18.48 -18.61
CA TYR A 631 -5.23 17.77 -19.70
C TYR A 631 -4.67 18.22 -21.04
N ASP A 632 -4.56 19.54 -21.26
CA ASP A 632 -4.06 20.09 -22.51
C ASP A 632 -2.59 19.73 -22.75
N PHE A 633 -1.79 19.56 -21.69
CA PHE A 633 -0.44 19.03 -21.79
C PHE A 633 -0.43 17.53 -22.14
N ALA A 634 -1.17 16.70 -21.40
CA ALA A 634 -1.23 15.26 -21.67
C ALA A 634 -1.75 14.96 -23.08
N ARG A 635 -2.77 15.69 -23.55
CA ARG A 635 -3.28 15.57 -24.92
C ARG A 635 -2.22 15.89 -25.98
N ARG A 636 -1.38 16.91 -25.76
CA ARG A 636 -0.26 17.22 -26.65
C ARG A 636 0.78 16.09 -26.62
N VAL A 637 1.15 15.59 -25.45
CA VAL A 637 2.05 14.43 -25.33
C VAL A 637 1.50 13.22 -26.10
N TYR A 638 0.20 12.92 -25.96
CA TYR A 638 -0.45 11.83 -26.67
C TYR A 638 -0.30 11.97 -28.19
N GLN A 639 -0.57 13.17 -28.73
CA GLN A 639 -0.44 13.44 -30.16
C GLN A 639 1.00 13.28 -30.65
N GLU A 640 1.97 13.80 -29.90
CA GLU A 640 3.39 13.74 -30.24
C GLU A 640 3.98 12.32 -30.14
N LEU A 641 3.42 11.47 -29.29
CA LEU A 641 3.76 10.03 -29.25
C LEU A 641 3.13 9.23 -30.41
N GLY A 642 2.43 9.90 -31.33
CA GLY A 642 1.75 9.28 -32.47
C GLY A 642 0.35 8.74 -32.16
N GLY A 643 -0.26 9.23 -31.07
CA GLY A 643 -1.61 8.90 -30.68
C GLY A 643 -2.66 9.47 -31.63
N LYS A 644 -3.70 8.71 -31.91
CA LYS A 644 -4.81 9.08 -32.80
C LYS A 644 -6.15 8.89 -32.08
N PRO A 645 -7.21 9.65 -32.42
CA PRO A 645 -8.56 9.35 -31.94
C PRO A 645 -8.95 7.92 -32.35
N VAL A 646 -9.54 7.17 -31.41
CA VAL A 646 -10.07 5.83 -31.70
C VAL A 646 -11.52 6.00 -32.14
N ASP A 647 -11.83 5.63 -33.39
CA ASP A 647 -13.20 5.60 -33.90
C ASP A 647 -13.88 4.25 -33.64
N HIS A 648 -15.20 4.18 -33.86
CA HIS A 648 -15.98 2.97 -33.64
C HIS A 648 -15.46 1.78 -34.47
N ASN A 649 -15.06 2.04 -35.71
CA ASN A 649 -14.53 1.03 -36.61
C ASN A 649 -13.20 0.42 -36.10
N THR A 650 -12.26 1.25 -35.64
CA THR A 650 -10.99 0.82 -35.04
C THR A 650 -11.26 0.02 -33.77
N TRP A 651 -12.23 0.47 -32.97
CA TRP A 651 -12.61 -0.20 -31.74
C TRP A 651 -13.14 -1.63 -31.96
N VAL A 652 -13.94 -1.83 -33.01
CA VAL A 652 -14.58 -3.13 -33.33
C VAL A 652 -13.64 -4.03 -34.14
N ASN A 653 -12.93 -3.46 -35.11
CA ASN A 653 -12.22 -4.23 -36.13
C ASN A 653 -10.69 -4.26 -35.96
N ASN A 654 -10.12 -3.46 -35.05
CA ASN A 654 -8.67 -3.42 -34.82
C ASN A 654 -8.33 -3.34 -33.30
N PRO A 655 -8.44 -4.48 -32.58
CA PRO A 655 -8.19 -4.53 -31.14
C PRO A 655 -6.73 -4.21 -30.77
N GLU A 656 -5.77 -4.54 -31.63
CA GLU A 656 -4.35 -4.26 -31.40
C GLU A 656 -4.06 -2.75 -31.43
N GLU A 657 -4.60 -2.03 -32.42
CA GLU A 657 -4.46 -0.57 -32.47
C GLU A 657 -5.21 0.10 -31.32
N THR A 658 -6.39 -0.40 -30.95
CA THR A 658 -7.13 0.11 -29.78
C THR A 658 -6.31 -0.03 -28.50
N GLN A 659 -5.66 -1.19 -28.29
CA GLN A 659 -4.77 -1.43 -27.16
C GLN A 659 -3.55 -0.51 -27.18
N ARG A 660 -2.96 -0.28 -28.36
CA ARG A 660 -1.84 0.64 -28.56
C ARG A 660 -2.22 2.07 -28.17
N GLN A 661 -3.38 2.55 -28.62
CA GLN A 661 -3.88 3.89 -28.27
C GLN A 661 -4.16 4.02 -26.76
N TRP A 662 -4.65 2.95 -26.12
CA TRP A 662 -4.82 2.91 -24.67
C TRP A 662 -3.47 3.06 -23.94
N GLN A 663 -2.43 2.33 -24.36
CA GLN A 663 -1.09 2.44 -23.79
C GLN A 663 -0.49 3.85 -23.97
N LEU A 664 -0.65 4.46 -25.16
CA LEU A 664 -0.21 5.83 -25.42
C LEU A 664 -0.94 6.85 -24.52
N SER A 665 -2.24 6.69 -24.30
CA SER A 665 -3.02 7.56 -23.41
C SER A 665 -2.55 7.49 -21.95
N ARG A 666 -2.16 6.29 -21.51
CA ARG A 666 -1.59 6.05 -20.18
C ARG A 666 -0.23 6.71 -20.03
N LEU A 667 0.66 6.56 -21.03
CA LEU A 667 1.96 7.23 -21.04
C LEU A 667 1.83 8.76 -21.04
N ALA A 668 0.91 9.29 -21.84
CA ALA A 668 0.59 10.70 -21.88
C ALA A 668 0.10 11.23 -20.53
N THR A 669 -0.72 10.46 -19.81
CA THR A 669 -1.16 10.81 -18.46
C THR A 669 -0.01 10.76 -17.45
N GLU A 670 0.83 9.74 -17.50
CA GLU A 670 2.00 9.57 -16.61
C GLU A 670 3.09 10.61 -16.86
N SER A 671 3.12 11.23 -18.03
CA SER A 671 4.04 12.34 -18.32
C SER A 671 3.92 13.52 -17.35
N LEU A 672 2.74 13.72 -16.77
CA LEU A 672 2.52 14.77 -15.78
C LEU A 672 3.28 14.48 -14.48
N ARG A 673 3.34 13.20 -14.08
CA ARG A 673 4.16 12.75 -12.95
C ARG A 673 5.66 12.88 -13.28
N TYR A 674 6.05 12.66 -14.54
CA TYR A 674 7.42 12.90 -14.98
C TYR A 674 7.82 14.36 -14.79
N LEU A 675 6.95 15.31 -15.19
CA LEU A 675 7.21 16.74 -14.98
C LEU A 675 7.36 17.10 -13.51
N GLN A 676 6.45 16.62 -12.66
CA GLN A 676 6.53 16.86 -11.21
C GLN A 676 7.84 16.32 -10.61
N LEU A 677 8.29 15.15 -11.05
CA LEU A 677 9.59 14.60 -10.62
C LEU A 677 10.75 15.42 -11.15
N GLN A 678 10.70 15.89 -12.40
CA GLN A 678 11.73 16.74 -12.97
C GLN A 678 11.84 18.08 -12.24
N GLU A 679 10.72 18.72 -11.92
CA GLU A 679 10.66 19.93 -11.11
C GLU A 679 11.24 19.68 -9.71
N ALA A 680 10.85 18.58 -9.07
CA ALA A 680 11.34 18.22 -7.74
C ALA A 680 12.85 17.92 -7.70
N LEU A 681 13.38 17.26 -8.73
CA LEU A 681 14.79 16.86 -8.83
C LEU A 681 15.70 17.95 -9.41
N GLY A 682 15.13 18.98 -10.06
CA GLY A 682 15.87 19.97 -10.84
C GLY A 682 16.52 19.41 -12.11
N ARG A 683 16.28 18.13 -12.44
CA ARG A 683 16.80 17.43 -13.63
C ARG A 683 15.80 16.36 -14.10
N PRO A 684 15.85 15.94 -15.38
CA PRO A 684 15.09 14.80 -15.85
C PRO A 684 15.26 13.56 -14.93
N PRO A 685 14.17 12.90 -14.51
CA PRO A 685 14.26 11.67 -13.72
C PRO A 685 14.84 10.53 -14.57
N THR A 686 15.51 9.59 -13.92
CA THR A 686 15.88 8.30 -14.53
C THR A 686 14.66 7.38 -14.66
N ALA A 687 14.75 6.34 -15.51
CA ALA A 687 13.69 5.35 -15.68
C ALA A 687 13.27 4.71 -14.34
N LYS A 688 14.23 4.42 -13.46
CA LYS A 688 14.00 3.88 -12.11
C LYS A 688 13.31 4.87 -11.16
N GLU A 689 13.71 6.15 -11.19
CA GLU A 689 13.07 7.21 -10.38
C GLU A 689 11.63 7.47 -10.82
N PHE A 690 11.38 7.47 -12.12
CA PHE A 690 10.04 7.57 -12.69
C PHE A 690 9.22 6.28 -12.43
N GLY A 691 9.86 5.13 -12.40
CA GLY A 691 9.21 3.82 -12.31
C GLY A 691 8.67 3.37 -13.67
N ALA A 692 9.46 3.56 -14.73
CA ALA A 692 9.17 3.17 -16.10
C ALA A 692 8.74 1.70 -16.23
N GLN A 693 9.32 0.82 -15.41
CA GLN A 693 9.01 -0.62 -15.37
C GLN A 693 7.54 -0.96 -15.01
N ARG A 694 6.76 0.00 -14.48
CA ARG A 694 5.34 -0.18 -14.13
C ARG A 694 4.41 0.11 -15.31
N LEU A 695 4.95 0.63 -16.41
CA LEU A 695 4.20 1.07 -17.58
C LEU A 695 4.35 0.05 -18.70
N THR A 696 3.27 -0.11 -19.46
CA THR A 696 3.30 -0.92 -20.68
C THR A 696 3.66 -0.01 -21.84
N TRP A 697 4.64 -0.42 -22.64
CA TRP A 697 5.20 0.37 -23.72
C TRP A 697 4.67 -0.12 -25.07
N PRO A 698 4.10 0.77 -25.92
CA PRO A 698 3.52 0.40 -27.22
C PRO A 698 4.56 0.13 -28.32
N TRP A 699 5.85 0.28 -28.03
CA TRP A 699 6.94 0.08 -29.00
C TRP A 699 7.48 -1.36 -28.95
N PRO A 700 7.97 -1.91 -30.08
CA PRO A 700 8.57 -3.25 -30.13
C PRO A 700 9.75 -3.43 -29.17
N GLY A 701 10.61 -2.43 -28.99
CA GLY A 701 11.69 -2.42 -28.01
C GLY A 701 11.25 -2.06 -26.58
N GLU A 702 9.94 -2.02 -26.32
CA GLU A 702 9.30 -1.70 -25.04
C GLU A 702 9.91 -0.46 -24.34
N GLU A 703 10.41 -0.61 -23.11
CA GLU A 703 11.03 0.48 -22.34
C GLU A 703 12.30 1.00 -23.02
N THR A 704 13.12 0.12 -23.62
CA THR A 704 14.41 0.53 -24.19
C THR A 704 14.27 1.47 -25.38
N GLU A 705 13.20 1.30 -26.15
CA GLU A 705 12.85 2.16 -27.27
C GLU A 705 11.93 3.31 -26.84
N GLY A 706 10.91 3.01 -26.03
CA GLY A 706 9.87 3.97 -25.66
C GLY A 706 10.32 5.02 -24.65
N TRP A 707 11.23 4.68 -23.73
CA TRP A 707 11.73 5.63 -22.72
C TRP A 707 12.46 6.83 -23.36
N PRO A 708 13.44 6.64 -24.27
CA PRO A 708 14.04 7.75 -25.00
C PRO A 708 13.03 8.59 -25.78
N VAL A 709 12.03 7.96 -26.41
CA VAL A 709 10.97 8.66 -27.16
C VAL A 709 10.15 9.56 -26.25
N LEU A 710 9.70 9.05 -25.10
CA LEU A 710 8.96 9.83 -24.10
C LEU A 710 9.80 11.01 -23.60
N GLN A 711 11.06 10.78 -23.25
CA GLN A 711 11.96 11.86 -22.79
C GLN A 711 12.14 12.94 -23.86
N HIS A 712 12.27 12.55 -25.13
CA HIS A 712 12.40 13.48 -26.24
C HIS A 712 11.14 14.35 -26.40
N VAL A 713 9.96 13.74 -26.42
CA VAL A 713 8.67 14.46 -26.52
C VAL A 713 8.49 15.44 -25.37
N LEU A 714 8.79 15.02 -24.13
CA LEU A 714 8.66 15.90 -22.97
C LEU A 714 9.68 17.03 -22.97
N ALA A 715 10.91 16.77 -23.40
CA ALA A 715 11.92 17.82 -23.58
C ALA A 715 11.53 18.81 -24.68
N MET A 716 10.84 18.37 -25.74
CA MET A 716 10.33 19.25 -26.78
C MET A 716 9.21 20.15 -26.25
N LEU A 717 8.22 19.57 -25.57
CA LEU A 717 7.03 20.30 -25.09
C LEU A 717 7.29 21.25 -23.91
N THR A 718 8.42 21.12 -23.22
CA THR A 718 8.77 21.94 -22.03
C THR A 718 9.83 23.01 -22.28
N ARG A 719 10.38 23.12 -23.49
CA ARG A 719 11.37 24.17 -23.84
C ARG A 719 10.70 25.50 -24.16
N THR A 720 11.08 26.57 -23.44
CA THR A 720 10.94 27.96 -23.92
C THR A 720 12.14 28.34 -24.78
N SER A 721 11.94 28.38 -26.11
CA SER A 721 12.82 28.77 -27.23
C SER A 721 13.66 27.68 -27.94
N PRO A 722 13.84 27.77 -29.29
CA PRO A 722 14.12 26.61 -30.14
C PRO A 722 15.62 26.44 -30.47
N PRO A 723 16.05 25.23 -30.83
CA PRO A 723 17.18 25.07 -31.74
C PRO A 723 16.75 24.42 -33.06
N SER A 724 16.93 25.22 -34.11
CA SER A 724 17.46 24.91 -35.44
C SER A 724 17.28 23.51 -36.04
N ALA A 725 16.51 23.51 -37.13
CA ALA A 725 16.67 22.75 -38.37
C ALA A 725 17.00 21.25 -38.29
N MET A 726 15.99 20.47 -38.69
CA MET A 726 16.07 19.13 -39.30
C MET A 726 17.26 19.00 -40.26
N PRO A 727 17.73 17.76 -40.46
CA PRO A 727 17.38 17.11 -41.73
C PRO A 727 16.92 15.65 -41.45
N HIS A 728 15.89 15.07 -42.08
CA HIS A 728 15.62 14.96 -43.51
C HIS A 728 14.13 14.66 -43.78
N SER A 729 13.67 15.05 -44.96
CA SER A 729 12.35 14.78 -45.56
C SER A 729 12.20 13.33 -46.09
N PRO A 730 10.96 12.89 -46.39
CA PRO A 730 10.61 11.48 -46.62
C PRO A 730 10.89 11.06 -48.07
N THR A 731 11.33 9.82 -48.25
CA THR A 731 11.35 9.16 -49.58
C THR A 731 10.88 7.72 -49.41
N ASP A 732 10.10 7.29 -50.40
CA ASP A 732 9.29 6.06 -50.52
C ASP A 732 9.87 4.74 -49.98
N PRO A 733 8.99 3.77 -49.64
CA PRO A 733 9.38 2.49 -49.07
C PRO A 733 10.05 1.58 -50.12
N PRO A 734 11.15 0.88 -49.79
CA PRO A 734 11.60 -0.27 -50.56
C PRO A 734 10.74 -1.52 -50.23
N PRO A 735 10.71 -2.52 -51.11
CA PRO A 735 9.69 -3.56 -51.07
C PRO A 735 9.89 -4.51 -49.88
N LEU A 736 8.76 -5.04 -49.40
CA LEU A 736 8.68 -6.12 -48.43
C LEU A 736 9.52 -7.32 -48.90
N THR A 737 10.70 -7.50 -48.33
CA THR A 737 11.30 -8.83 -48.23
C THR A 737 10.56 -9.58 -47.14
N GLU A 738 9.68 -10.48 -47.56
CA GLU A 738 9.22 -11.61 -46.75
C GLU A 738 10.44 -12.45 -46.35
N GLU A 739 10.99 -12.22 -45.15
CA GLU A 739 11.74 -13.28 -44.47
C GLU A 739 10.74 -14.12 -43.67
N ASN A 740 10.30 -15.19 -44.32
CA ASN A 740 9.46 -16.23 -43.79
C ASN A 740 10.25 -17.03 -42.73
N GLY A 741 10.31 -16.52 -41.50
CA GLY A 741 10.74 -17.29 -40.35
C GLY A 741 9.64 -18.29 -39.97
N THR A 742 9.72 -19.53 -40.46
CA THR A 742 8.69 -20.55 -40.21
C THR A 742 8.58 -20.85 -38.71
N ARG A 743 7.53 -20.35 -38.04
CA ARG A 743 7.25 -20.59 -36.61
C ARG A 743 7.10 -22.09 -36.34
N ARG A 744 8.00 -22.68 -35.56
CA ARG A 744 8.00 -24.12 -35.25
C ARG A 744 7.19 -24.41 -33.98
N LEU A 745 6.13 -25.22 -34.12
CA LEU A 745 5.30 -25.66 -32.99
C LEU A 745 5.99 -26.80 -32.21
N LEU A 746 6.04 -26.68 -30.90
CA LEU A 746 6.57 -27.67 -29.95
C LEU A 746 5.42 -28.45 -29.32
N ALA A 747 5.57 -29.77 -29.21
CA ALA A 747 4.71 -30.61 -28.38
C ALA A 747 5.28 -30.72 -26.96
N LYS A 748 4.41 -30.99 -25.97
CA LYS A 748 4.82 -31.22 -24.57
C LYS A 748 5.95 -32.26 -24.49
N GLY A 749 7.02 -31.93 -23.76
CA GLY A 749 8.22 -32.76 -23.61
C GLY A 749 9.27 -32.63 -24.74
N THR A 750 8.97 -31.86 -25.80
CA THR A 750 9.92 -31.66 -26.92
C THR A 750 11.06 -30.73 -26.49
N ASN A 751 12.30 -31.10 -26.85
CA ASN A 751 13.49 -30.28 -26.65
C ASN A 751 13.97 -29.73 -28.00
N THR A 752 14.41 -28.48 -28.05
CA THR A 752 15.07 -27.89 -29.22
C THR A 752 16.29 -27.08 -28.82
N VAL A 753 17.26 -26.97 -29.71
CA VAL A 753 18.47 -26.17 -29.48
C VAL A 753 18.11 -24.68 -29.52
N VAL A 754 18.69 -23.91 -28.60
CA VAL A 754 18.67 -22.44 -28.61
C VAL A 754 20.11 -21.93 -28.53
N HIS A 755 20.39 -20.81 -29.18
CA HIS A 755 21.71 -20.18 -29.16
C HIS A 755 21.95 -19.46 -27.82
N THR A 756 23.20 -19.10 -27.51
CA THR A 756 23.58 -18.42 -26.25
C THR A 756 23.22 -16.93 -26.21
N GLU A 757 22.53 -16.42 -27.24
CA GLU A 757 22.08 -15.04 -27.33
C GLU A 757 20.77 -14.80 -26.55
N PRO A 758 20.35 -13.53 -26.35
CA PRO A 758 19.10 -13.21 -25.65
C PRO A 758 17.90 -13.98 -26.21
N THR A 759 17.30 -14.76 -25.32
CA THR A 759 16.15 -15.63 -25.60
C THR A 759 14.93 -15.07 -24.88
N THR A 760 13.90 -14.72 -25.63
CA THR A 760 12.66 -14.17 -25.09
C THR A 760 11.59 -15.25 -25.07
N VAL A 761 10.95 -15.48 -23.93
CA VAL A 761 9.79 -16.36 -23.74
C VAL A 761 8.59 -15.49 -23.38
N ARG A 762 7.67 -15.28 -24.32
CA ARG A 762 6.45 -14.49 -24.14
C ARG A 762 5.25 -15.40 -23.91
N ILE A 763 4.47 -15.08 -22.89
CA ILE A 763 3.20 -15.74 -22.58
C ILE A 763 2.05 -14.84 -23.03
N THR A 764 1.11 -15.42 -23.75
CA THR A 764 -0.17 -14.80 -24.11
C THR A 764 -1.29 -15.67 -23.59
N ALA A 765 -2.22 -15.10 -22.82
CA ALA A 765 -3.37 -15.81 -22.27
C ALA A 765 -4.69 -15.07 -22.55
N THR A 766 -5.77 -15.83 -22.64
CA THR A 766 -7.15 -15.36 -22.81
C THR A 766 -8.07 -16.14 -21.87
N GLY A 767 -9.15 -15.50 -21.38
CA GLY A 767 -10.07 -16.08 -20.39
C GLY A 767 -9.78 -15.59 -18.97
N ALA A 768 -8.53 -15.71 -18.52
CA ALA A 768 -8.09 -15.22 -17.22
C ALA A 768 -6.78 -14.40 -17.32
N PRO A 769 -6.60 -13.35 -16.51
CA PRO A 769 -5.32 -12.67 -16.39
C PRO A 769 -4.26 -13.59 -15.77
N VAL A 770 -3.04 -13.54 -16.29
CA VAL A 770 -1.93 -14.38 -15.83
C VAL A 770 -0.69 -13.53 -15.54
N ASP A 771 0.03 -13.93 -14.50
CA ASP A 771 1.38 -13.46 -14.18
C ASP A 771 2.42 -14.45 -14.69
N VAL A 772 3.59 -13.93 -15.02
CA VAL A 772 4.74 -14.71 -15.49
C VAL A 772 5.91 -14.46 -14.56
N SER A 773 6.63 -15.51 -14.21
CA SER A 773 7.86 -15.46 -13.44
C SER A 773 8.90 -16.43 -14.02
N ALA A 774 10.15 -16.25 -13.62
CA ALA A 774 11.24 -17.13 -13.99
C ALA A 774 11.99 -17.58 -12.75
N VAL A 775 12.43 -18.84 -12.72
CA VAL A 775 13.20 -19.39 -11.60
C VAL A 775 14.52 -19.94 -12.11
N LEU A 776 15.62 -19.44 -11.56
CA LEU A 776 16.98 -19.86 -11.89
C LEU A 776 17.37 -21.04 -10.99
N LEU A 777 17.59 -22.19 -11.59
CA LEU A 777 17.81 -23.46 -10.91
C LEU A 777 19.23 -23.96 -11.13
N THR A 778 19.85 -24.43 -10.05
CA THR A 778 21.14 -25.12 -10.10
C THR A 778 20.97 -26.59 -10.50
N ARG A 779 22.07 -27.35 -10.57
CA ARG A 779 22.07 -28.77 -10.96
C ARG A 779 21.22 -29.68 -10.08
N ASN A 780 20.88 -29.27 -8.86
CA ASN A 780 20.00 -30.02 -7.97
C ASN A 780 18.51 -29.72 -8.20
N GLY A 781 18.15 -28.87 -9.17
CA GLY A 781 16.77 -28.47 -9.45
C GLY A 781 16.19 -27.47 -8.44
N LYS A 782 17.04 -26.77 -7.68
CA LYS A 782 16.67 -25.76 -6.68
C LYS A 782 17.35 -24.42 -6.95
N VAL A 783 16.76 -23.34 -6.44
CA VAL A 783 17.35 -21.99 -6.42
C VAL A 783 18.60 -21.91 -5.54
N ARG A 784 19.47 -20.91 -5.75
CA ARG A 784 20.59 -20.60 -4.85
C ARG A 784 20.13 -19.78 -3.65
N SER A 785 19.15 -18.92 -3.87
CA SER A 785 18.46 -18.09 -2.86
C SER A 785 17.14 -17.59 -3.45
N ASP A 786 16.30 -16.92 -2.65
CA ASP A 786 15.02 -16.36 -3.12
C ASP A 786 15.20 -15.30 -4.22
N HIS A 787 16.39 -14.71 -4.37
CA HIS A 787 16.69 -13.78 -5.47
C HIS A 787 16.67 -14.45 -6.85
N ASP A 788 16.76 -15.78 -6.91
CA ASP A 788 16.67 -16.53 -8.17
C ASP A 788 15.21 -16.74 -8.64
N LEU A 789 14.22 -16.31 -7.83
CA LEU A 789 12.87 -16.05 -8.32
C LEU A 789 12.83 -14.64 -8.92
N VAL A 790 12.61 -14.58 -10.23
CA VAL A 790 12.46 -13.35 -11.00
C VAL A 790 11.00 -13.14 -11.32
N PHE A 791 10.42 -12.04 -10.85
CA PHE A 791 8.99 -11.72 -10.97
C PHE A 791 8.77 -10.21 -10.85
N TYR A 792 7.54 -9.72 -10.91
CA TYR A 792 7.26 -8.28 -11.01
C TYR A 792 7.88 -7.40 -9.90
N ASN A 793 8.06 -7.91 -8.67
CA ASN A 793 8.73 -7.18 -7.58
C ASN A 793 10.26 -7.40 -7.52
N HIS A 794 10.77 -8.41 -8.22
CA HIS A 794 12.20 -8.70 -8.40
C HIS A 794 12.48 -8.99 -9.88
N PRO A 795 12.46 -7.96 -10.75
CA PRO A 795 12.23 -8.15 -12.19
C PRO A 795 13.46 -8.59 -12.98
N SER A 796 14.63 -8.74 -12.35
CA SER A 796 15.83 -9.22 -13.03
C SER A 796 16.82 -9.89 -12.09
N GLN A 797 17.43 -10.99 -12.52
CA GLN A 797 18.55 -11.66 -11.86
C GLN A 797 19.40 -12.40 -12.90
N ASP A 798 20.73 -12.24 -12.85
CA ASP A 798 21.71 -13.07 -13.58
C ASP A 798 21.40 -13.31 -15.07
N GLY A 799 21.17 -12.21 -15.80
CA GLY A 799 20.86 -12.23 -17.23
C GLY A 799 19.40 -12.58 -17.57
N VAL A 800 18.58 -12.93 -16.58
CA VAL A 800 17.14 -13.19 -16.73
C VAL A 800 16.34 -11.99 -16.23
N SER A 801 15.31 -11.60 -16.97
CA SER A 801 14.40 -10.51 -16.60
C SER A 801 12.96 -10.86 -16.94
N VAL A 802 12.01 -10.28 -16.21
CA VAL A 802 10.58 -10.54 -16.33
C VAL A 802 9.81 -9.22 -16.41
N GLY A 803 8.88 -9.11 -17.36
CA GLY A 803 7.99 -7.96 -17.52
C GLY A 803 6.85 -8.23 -18.51
N GLY A 804 5.63 -7.76 -18.21
CA GLY A 804 4.52 -7.71 -19.18
C GLY A 804 4.14 -9.05 -19.83
N GLY A 805 4.16 -10.15 -19.08
CA GLY A 805 3.90 -11.50 -19.60
C GLY A 805 5.12 -12.15 -20.30
N THR A 806 6.30 -11.55 -20.23
CA THR A 806 7.50 -11.98 -20.95
C THR A 806 8.66 -12.24 -19.99
N VAL A 807 9.44 -13.28 -20.28
CA VAL A 807 10.75 -13.58 -19.66
C VAL A 807 11.84 -13.42 -20.73
N THR A 808 12.83 -12.56 -20.48
CA THR A 808 13.99 -12.42 -21.37
C THR A 808 15.24 -12.93 -20.65
N ALA A 809 15.90 -13.92 -21.24
CA ALA A 809 17.12 -14.54 -20.71
C ALA A 809 18.30 -14.35 -21.67
N ASP A 810 19.26 -13.50 -21.30
CA ASP A 810 20.58 -13.46 -21.92
C ASP A 810 21.43 -14.63 -21.42
N LEU A 811 21.35 -15.74 -22.16
CA LEU A 811 21.93 -17.02 -21.78
C LEU A 811 23.47 -17.00 -21.69
N GLY A 812 24.12 -15.98 -22.24
CA GLY A 812 25.56 -15.74 -22.11
C GLY A 812 25.96 -15.07 -20.79
N LEU A 813 25.02 -14.37 -20.14
CA LEU A 813 25.22 -13.69 -18.86
C LEU A 813 24.80 -14.54 -17.66
N VAL A 814 24.11 -15.67 -17.90
CA VAL A 814 23.72 -16.61 -16.85
C VAL A 814 24.97 -17.31 -16.30
N PRO A 815 25.22 -17.30 -14.98
CA PRO A 815 26.33 -17.99 -14.36
C PRO A 815 26.32 -19.52 -14.58
N ASP A 816 27.50 -20.14 -14.49
CA ASP A 816 27.68 -21.58 -14.79
C ASP A 816 27.05 -22.52 -13.75
N ASP A 817 26.79 -22.03 -12.54
CA ASP A 817 26.11 -22.76 -11.48
C ASP A 817 24.59 -22.82 -11.68
N VAL A 818 24.01 -21.93 -12.50
CA VAL A 818 22.63 -21.99 -13.00
C VAL A 818 22.58 -22.81 -14.28
N VAL A 819 21.85 -23.92 -14.25
CA VAL A 819 21.76 -24.86 -15.37
C VAL A 819 20.36 -24.93 -15.98
N THR A 820 19.34 -24.36 -15.33
CA THR A 820 17.98 -24.33 -15.84
C THR A 820 17.29 -23.03 -15.44
N ILE A 821 16.50 -22.46 -16.34
CA ILE A 821 15.61 -21.32 -16.12
C ILE A 821 14.21 -21.84 -16.41
N ALA A 822 13.39 -21.99 -15.37
CA ALA A 822 12.00 -22.40 -15.49
C ALA A 822 11.10 -21.18 -15.63
N VAL A 823 10.32 -21.10 -16.71
CA VAL A 823 9.32 -20.04 -16.93
C VAL A 823 7.99 -20.52 -16.41
N ILE A 824 7.43 -19.77 -15.46
CA ILE A 824 6.20 -20.11 -14.72
C ILE A 824 5.10 -19.15 -15.14
N VAL A 825 3.89 -19.67 -15.25
CA VAL A 825 2.67 -18.91 -15.51
C VAL A 825 1.69 -19.20 -14.39
N SER A 826 1.16 -18.16 -13.75
CA SER A 826 0.18 -18.26 -12.67
C SER A 826 -1.04 -17.41 -12.98
N ILE A 827 -2.24 -17.90 -12.67
CA ILE A 827 -3.46 -17.09 -12.79
C ILE A 827 -3.46 -16.02 -11.70
N ASP A 828 -3.82 -14.79 -12.08
CA ASP A 828 -4.08 -13.71 -11.13
C ASP A 828 -5.45 -13.95 -10.47
N LEU A 829 -5.41 -14.68 -9.36
CA LEU A 829 -6.59 -14.96 -8.53
C LEU A 829 -7.11 -13.71 -7.80
N GLU A 830 -6.35 -12.60 -7.71
CA GLU A 830 -6.88 -11.34 -7.20
C GLU A 830 -7.85 -10.70 -8.20
N ALA A 831 -7.52 -10.78 -9.49
CA ALA A 831 -8.39 -10.31 -10.57
C ALA A 831 -9.54 -11.27 -10.89
N GLN A 832 -9.33 -12.58 -10.78
CA GLN A 832 -10.36 -13.61 -10.99
C GLN A 832 -10.24 -14.80 -10.00
N PRO A 833 -10.93 -14.77 -8.84
CA PRO A 833 -10.73 -15.72 -7.73
C PRO A 833 -11.08 -17.20 -7.97
N VAL A 834 -11.85 -17.51 -9.01
CA VAL A 834 -12.32 -18.87 -9.33
C VAL A 834 -11.71 -19.42 -10.62
N ALA A 835 -10.79 -18.68 -11.23
CA ALA A 835 -10.19 -19.06 -12.51
C ALA A 835 -9.12 -20.15 -12.32
N VAL A 836 -9.14 -21.13 -13.22
CA VAL A 836 -8.18 -22.25 -13.32
C VAL A 836 -7.76 -22.42 -14.78
N PHE A 837 -6.65 -23.10 -15.04
CA PHE A 837 -6.19 -23.38 -16.40
C PHE A 837 -6.98 -24.53 -17.06
N ASP A 838 -8.29 -24.37 -17.18
CA ASP A 838 -9.21 -25.32 -17.81
C ASP A 838 -9.52 -24.97 -19.29
N GLN A 839 -10.57 -25.55 -19.84
CA GLN A 839 -11.02 -25.33 -21.22
C GLN A 839 -11.44 -23.88 -21.55
N TYR A 840 -11.66 -23.02 -20.55
CA TYR A 840 -12.03 -21.62 -20.72
C TYR A 840 -10.84 -20.66 -20.60
N THR A 841 -9.66 -21.15 -20.18
CA THR A 841 -8.43 -20.37 -20.03
C THR A 841 -7.35 -20.91 -20.97
N LEU A 842 -7.16 -20.23 -22.11
CA LEU A 842 -6.16 -20.61 -23.11
C LEU A 842 -4.89 -19.78 -22.93
N TRP A 843 -3.72 -20.43 -23.00
CA TRP A 843 -2.43 -19.74 -22.98
C TRP A 843 -1.42 -20.37 -23.96
N GLN A 844 -0.45 -19.56 -24.39
CA GLN A 844 0.59 -19.94 -25.32
C GLN A 844 1.92 -19.31 -24.91
N ALA A 845 3.01 -20.09 -25.01
CA ALA A 845 4.38 -19.62 -24.87
C ALA A 845 5.05 -19.49 -26.24
N GLY A 846 5.51 -18.29 -26.60
CA GLY A 846 6.35 -18.04 -27.77
C GLY A 846 7.80 -17.84 -27.36
N ILE A 847 8.74 -18.54 -27.98
CA ILE A 847 10.19 -18.37 -27.74
C ILE A 847 10.81 -17.71 -28.97
N THR A 848 11.52 -16.60 -28.81
CA THR A 848 12.20 -15.88 -29.89
C THR A 848 13.67 -15.61 -29.57
N GLN A 849 14.53 -15.70 -30.58
CA GLN A 849 15.93 -15.25 -30.51
C GLN A 849 16.29 -14.39 -31.74
N ALA A 850 17.33 -13.56 -31.63
CA ALA A 850 17.79 -12.67 -32.70
C ALA A 850 18.33 -13.43 -33.93
N SER A 851 18.79 -14.68 -33.76
CA SER A 851 19.21 -15.57 -34.86
C SER A 851 18.04 -16.11 -35.69
N GLY A 852 16.81 -15.67 -35.45
CA GLY A 852 15.62 -16.08 -36.19
C GLY A 852 14.92 -17.34 -35.64
N ALA A 853 15.29 -17.84 -34.47
CA ALA A 853 14.57 -18.94 -33.83
C ALA A 853 13.19 -18.45 -33.36
N GLN A 854 12.10 -18.98 -33.93
CA GLN A 854 10.73 -18.67 -33.52
C GLN A 854 9.97 -19.97 -33.18
N LEU A 855 9.82 -20.25 -31.90
CA LEU A 855 9.19 -21.45 -31.37
C LEU A 855 7.85 -21.11 -30.72
N SER A 856 6.94 -22.07 -30.69
CA SER A 856 5.63 -21.90 -30.06
C SER A 856 5.23 -23.15 -29.30
N PHE A 857 4.68 -23.00 -28.10
CA PHE A 857 4.08 -24.07 -27.34
C PHE A 857 2.69 -23.64 -26.84
N ALA A 858 1.68 -24.43 -27.14
CA ALA A 858 0.31 -24.26 -26.65
C ALA A 858 -0.14 -25.61 -26.05
N PRO A 859 -0.20 -25.75 -24.72
CA PRO A 859 -0.69 -26.97 -24.09
C PRO A 859 -2.21 -27.09 -24.15
N GLY A 860 -2.71 -28.31 -23.95
CA GLY A 860 -4.13 -28.54 -23.72
C GLY A 860 -4.57 -28.12 -22.31
N PRO A 861 -5.89 -28.04 -22.07
CA PRO A 861 -6.44 -27.65 -20.77
C PRO A 861 -6.07 -28.67 -19.68
N PHE A 862 -5.91 -28.18 -18.45
CA PHE A 862 -5.77 -29.04 -17.28
C PHE A 862 -7.15 -29.36 -16.68
N SER A 863 -7.20 -30.33 -15.75
CA SER A 863 -8.45 -30.95 -15.29
C SER A 863 -8.57 -31.10 -13.77
N SER A 864 -7.55 -30.70 -13.02
CA SER A 864 -7.45 -30.92 -11.56
C SER A 864 -7.55 -29.62 -10.76
N GLY A 865 -7.86 -28.49 -11.41
CA GLY A 865 -7.99 -27.18 -10.77
C GLY A 865 -6.68 -26.40 -10.67
N GLU A 866 -5.76 -26.63 -11.60
CA GLU A 866 -4.42 -26.04 -11.62
C GLU A 866 -4.47 -24.52 -11.84
N THR A 867 -3.80 -23.76 -10.97
CA THR A 867 -3.73 -22.29 -11.01
C THR A 867 -2.34 -21.77 -11.37
N VAL A 868 -1.34 -22.67 -11.40
CA VAL A 868 0.05 -22.37 -11.76
C VAL A 868 0.58 -23.47 -12.69
N THR A 869 1.42 -23.13 -13.66
CA THR A 869 2.05 -24.10 -14.58
C THR A 869 3.47 -23.70 -14.95
N ILE A 870 4.35 -24.68 -15.13
CA ILE A 870 5.66 -24.47 -15.77
C ILE A 870 5.43 -24.50 -17.28
N ALA A 871 5.69 -23.39 -17.97
CA ALA A 871 5.50 -23.27 -19.40
C ALA A 871 6.64 -23.89 -20.20
N VAL A 872 7.85 -23.40 -19.97
CA VAL A 872 9.06 -23.76 -20.72
C VAL A 872 10.26 -23.75 -19.77
N GLU A 873 11.21 -24.65 -20.00
CA GLU A 873 12.54 -24.62 -19.37
C GLU A 873 13.61 -24.29 -20.41
N LEU A 874 14.47 -23.31 -20.13
CA LEU A 874 15.73 -23.10 -20.84
C LEU A 874 16.84 -23.76 -20.02
N TYR A 875 17.56 -24.73 -20.56
CA TYR A 875 18.53 -25.50 -19.77
C TYR A 875 19.83 -25.76 -20.53
N ARG A 876 20.93 -25.88 -19.78
CA ARG A 876 22.25 -26.19 -20.33
C ARG A 876 22.33 -27.67 -20.75
N HIS A 877 22.92 -27.91 -21.91
CA HIS A 877 23.25 -29.22 -22.46
C HIS A 877 24.73 -29.23 -22.85
N THR A 878 25.34 -30.41 -23.03
CA THR A 878 26.79 -30.62 -23.23
C THR A 878 27.50 -29.71 -24.24
N THR A 879 26.79 -29.06 -25.17
CA THR A 879 27.35 -28.18 -26.21
C THR A 879 26.59 -26.85 -26.36
N GLY A 880 25.83 -26.39 -25.36
CA GLY A 880 25.06 -25.13 -25.44
C GLY A 880 23.77 -25.14 -24.64
N TRP A 881 22.77 -24.35 -25.04
CA TRP A 881 21.46 -24.29 -24.38
C TRP A 881 20.37 -25.00 -25.20
N LYS A 882 19.34 -25.48 -24.51
CA LYS A 882 18.14 -26.07 -25.09
C LYS A 882 16.89 -25.49 -24.44
N ALA A 883 15.81 -25.39 -25.20
CA ALA A 883 14.48 -25.11 -24.68
C ALA A 883 13.66 -26.40 -24.64
N ARG A 884 12.91 -26.60 -23.55
CA ARG A 884 11.95 -27.71 -23.36
C ARG A 884 10.56 -27.17 -23.13
N ALA A 885 9.58 -27.64 -23.89
CA ALA A 885 8.17 -27.40 -23.61
C ALA A 885 7.71 -28.30 -22.45
N VAL A 886 7.29 -27.73 -21.31
CA VAL A 886 6.99 -28.50 -20.08
C VAL A 886 5.48 -28.70 -19.89
N GLY A 887 4.71 -27.63 -19.75
CA GLY A 887 3.25 -27.68 -19.58
C GLY A 887 2.79 -28.56 -18.40
N GLN A 888 3.42 -28.39 -17.23
CA GLN A 888 3.06 -29.10 -16.01
C GLN A 888 2.34 -28.14 -15.05
N GLY A 889 1.09 -28.45 -14.74
CA GLY A 889 0.24 -27.68 -13.82
C GLY A 889 0.37 -28.10 -12.36
N TYR A 890 0.01 -27.17 -11.47
CA TYR A 890 0.00 -27.30 -10.02
C TYR A 890 -1.38 -26.91 -9.48
N ASP A 891 -2.11 -27.88 -8.95
CA ASP A 891 -3.40 -27.72 -8.25
C ASP A 891 -3.22 -27.14 -6.83
N THR A 892 -2.02 -27.29 -6.27
CA THR A 892 -1.55 -26.66 -5.03
C THR A 892 -1.08 -25.21 -5.19
N GLY A 893 -1.18 -24.65 -6.41
CA GLY A 893 -0.84 -23.27 -6.72
C GLY A 893 0.65 -22.93 -6.55
N LEU A 894 0.96 -21.65 -6.38
CA LEU A 894 2.34 -21.15 -6.35
C LEU A 894 3.13 -21.71 -5.15
N ALA A 895 2.46 -22.01 -4.03
CA ALA A 895 3.07 -22.59 -2.85
C ALA A 895 3.64 -24.00 -3.09
N GLY A 896 2.91 -24.84 -3.85
CA GLY A 896 3.40 -26.16 -4.26
C GLY A 896 4.63 -26.06 -5.14
N LEU A 897 4.59 -25.17 -6.15
CA LEU A 897 5.71 -24.95 -7.05
C LEU A 897 6.94 -24.35 -6.33
N ALA A 898 6.75 -23.37 -5.44
CA ALA A 898 7.82 -22.77 -4.66
C ALA A 898 8.53 -23.80 -3.77
N THR A 899 7.77 -24.73 -3.18
CA THR A 899 8.31 -25.87 -2.41
C THR A 899 9.18 -26.77 -3.29
N ASP A 900 8.71 -27.08 -4.49
CA ASP A 900 9.43 -27.91 -5.47
C ASP A 900 10.73 -27.26 -5.94
N TYR A 901 10.82 -25.93 -6.02
CA TYR A 901 12.05 -25.20 -6.38
C TYR A 901 12.88 -24.69 -5.20
N GLY A 902 12.41 -24.86 -3.95
CA GLY A 902 13.13 -24.46 -2.75
C GLY A 902 13.14 -22.95 -2.49
N ILE A 903 12.10 -22.25 -2.94
CA ILE A 903 11.90 -20.81 -2.73
C ILE A 903 11.17 -20.60 -1.39
N THR A 904 11.68 -19.69 -0.56
CA THR A 904 11.00 -19.23 0.67
C THR A 904 10.05 -18.10 0.30
N ILE A 905 8.75 -18.28 0.56
CA ILE A 905 7.77 -17.21 0.40
C ILE A 905 7.63 -16.52 1.77
N ASP A 906 8.12 -15.29 1.89
CA ASP A 906 7.76 -14.39 2.99
C ASP A 906 6.35 -13.85 2.71
N THR A 907 5.35 -14.35 3.42
CA THR A 907 3.96 -13.85 3.39
C THR A 907 3.72 -12.68 4.35
#